data_AF-A0A3C1HWC3-F1
#
_entry.id   AF-A0A3C1HWC3-F1
#
_cell.length_a   1.000
_cell.length_b   1.000
_cell.length_c   1.000
_cell.angle_alpha   90.00
_cell.angle_beta   90.00
_cell.angle_gamma   90.00
#
_symmetry.space_group_name_H-M   'P 1'
#
loop_
_entity.id
_entity.type
_entity.pdbx_description
1 polymer ?
#
loop_
_entity_poly.entity_id
_entity_poly.type
_entity_poly.pdbx_seq_one_letter_code
_entity_poly.pdbx_strand_id
1 'polypeptide(L)'
;MKTFLLPLAAVALLTGCSFSVPDAEPRESSPSVTQAQNKAVVLSGSIKLSGANPSFFVGDSNARTALPEEPVASSLTFIVTAQSGSTEINITTSDSPNGRITVDSGTGTINYSINLSSGSWNLSACAKDSSGNTILATKQNVTANLSESAAISPLVLNYVSSSSSELGKIQLSISAAADSGIHSIAVTGDLSATNNSNSWNWTINNVVPGSYNVNFVFYSSNDCTGDILYRIKEVVNVYSNLTTTKFEASPAGYVSSGNISVTKALVQSAELVTIYVNSSGNDTGTGSYFSPVKTLARGIEIVNNSSAPSTSTFEVIVQNDVSLGHDVTLNSGKKASITSENPSSAATVSGGSSHNSLTIAGEAEVSNLNFNGLGGINVYGYGLSPKLKINDSTVENGVSSAGGGGFFVGGGAELVSEQGLVIKNCSAEAPNTTGGGIYSSGTVSLTGVQILGCTATVGSSIYNNTTGSLALSGNTSINGTIFLYSPDNPLELESTFTTTGTITVALNVDPSHFTFGDLAIEATETQVAYFTTPTDSTYSLVYSTTANGAVMSLSDEDAIIYVGGAGADDDTGEGTILSPFATLYKAVEVAKTRYTTIPDNYIIKVQDAITESQDIEVEAVPGLTIEGKVSEGSTDTIQVNGGGKSITFSCNTTLKNLEFKSFAASSTTSGPVTIASSVEVEAEYVKVTNCTNTNGRGGGIYNEGTLTLTNCTVSECAATYSTTVTNSGRGGGIFSAADSSLTLDGTTVKTNNAATGGGFYIESTVTMTDSTVQENTADSTIGGMGGGIYISATGNLTMSGNSLVTQNTAGSSTNTNGAYGGGIMCTGSMTMNGGTISSNNALATGTSFSYGGGISLYKFGSTLGSFTMSGGTISKNSADFGGGISTQGIDLTLSGGTIGGSTYVNGNTSKKFGGGLYVGALTSGGSITKPTCAINGCNIKYNTSNESGGGVFAEGCTMTFSSGSVSNNKVYSDAATYISGGGVYIKEGSLTISGTAEISNNMVSAGSGTLDVCGGGLFIYENGIVTMEGGSIDANVVSAPSVAAKGGGVYIYSTGKMTLSGGTIISNTASDTSSSSDPLLGAMGGGFYIFTSGELTMTGGSINSNSASTTNNNCIGGGIYSFGKVTLTGGELKSNKCLGSSGLSGMGGGIFVTPLSPTVICSFTLNTAAIITGNSALYGPNRYINTGTYYNSSTSTLLSALVD
;
A
#
# COMPACT_ATOMS: atom_id res chain seq x y z
N MET A 1 -34.14 0.47 14.41
CA MET A 1 -35.29 -0.45 14.56
C MET A 1 -34.77 -1.85 14.30
N LYS A 2 -34.65 -2.68 15.36
CA LYS A 2 -35.58 -3.79 15.65
C LYS A 2 -35.59 -4.77 14.45
N THR A 3 -34.84 -5.87 14.48
CA THR A 3 -35.11 -7.02 15.37
C THR A 3 -33.83 -7.78 15.75
N PHE A 4 -33.78 -8.17 17.01
CA PHE A 4 -32.65 -8.63 17.80
C PHE A 4 -33.04 -9.99 18.45
N LEU A 5 -32.01 -10.82 18.72
CA LEU A 5 -31.80 -11.68 19.91
C LEU A 5 -32.41 -13.10 20.06
N LEU A 6 -31.44 -14.03 20.25
CA LEU A 6 -31.31 -15.08 21.29
C LEU A 6 -32.00 -16.46 21.09
N PRO A 7 -31.43 -17.58 21.61
CA PRO A 7 -30.35 -17.64 22.61
C PRO A 7 -29.18 -18.63 22.37
N LEU A 8 -27.98 -18.08 22.58
CA LEU A 8 -26.79 -18.72 23.15
C LEU A 8 -26.84 -18.42 24.67
N ALA A 9 -27.38 -19.34 25.47
CA ALA A 9 -27.47 -19.20 26.93
C ALA A 9 -27.33 -20.57 27.60
N ALA A 10 -26.11 -21.11 27.63
CA ALA A 10 -25.82 -22.35 28.38
C ALA A 10 -24.34 -22.55 28.80
N VAL A 11 -23.47 -21.52 28.77
CA VAL A 11 -22.04 -21.67 29.15
C VAL A 11 -21.58 -20.57 30.11
N ALA A 12 -22.39 -20.25 31.12
CA ALA A 12 -22.02 -19.30 32.19
C ALA A 12 -22.35 -19.80 33.60
N LEU A 13 -22.44 -21.13 33.78
CA LEU A 13 -22.61 -21.78 35.08
C LEU A 13 -21.70 -22.99 35.08
N LEU A 14 -20.41 -22.86 35.46
CA LEU A 14 -19.61 -23.95 36.10
C LEU A 14 -18.12 -23.70 36.41
N THR A 15 -17.59 -22.47 36.45
CA THR A 15 -16.23 -22.26 36.98
C THR A 15 -16.12 -21.02 37.86
N GLY A 16 -16.26 -21.22 39.17
CA GLY A 16 -15.99 -20.19 40.18
C GLY A 16 -14.49 -19.85 40.29
N CYS A 17 -14.22 -18.55 40.50
CA CYS A 17 -13.18 -17.87 41.31
C CYS A 17 -11.77 -18.52 41.48
N SER A 18 -10.62 -17.82 41.50
CA SER A 18 -10.24 -16.42 41.74
C SER A 18 -8.73 -16.17 41.47
N PHE A 19 -8.35 -14.88 41.47
CA PHE A 19 -7.04 -14.20 41.23
C PHE A 19 -5.89 -14.45 42.24
N SER A 20 -4.62 -14.29 41.80
CA SER A 20 -3.54 -13.49 42.47
C SER A 20 -2.23 -13.40 41.64
N VAL A 21 -1.55 -12.23 41.66
CA VAL A 21 -0.16 -11.97 41.21
C VAL A 21 0.57 -11.17 42.33
N PRO A 22 1.89 -10.86 42.26
CA PRO A 22 3.07 -11.53 42.85
C PRO A 22 3.72 -10.76 44.04
N ASP A 23 4.73 -11.32 44.73
CA ASP A 23 6.02 -10.61 44.98
C ASP A 23 7.11 -11.41 45.75
N ALA A 24 8.37 -10.99 45.49
CA ALA A 24 9.62 -11.10 46.26
C ALA A 24 10.75 -12.09 45.81
N GLU A 25 11.78 -11.51 45.19
CA GLU A 25 13.19 -11.94 44.98
C GLU A 25 14.04 -11.97 46.31
N PRO A 26 15.38 -12.26 46.35
CA PRO A 26 16.34 -12.82 45.35
C PRO A 26 17.30 -13.93 45.90
N ARG A 27 18.01 -14.66 45.01
CA ARG A 27 19.45 -15.00 45.17
C ARG A 27 20.06 -15.63 43.90
N GLU A 28 21.19 -15.06 43.48
CA GLU A 28 21.97 -15.34 42.27
C GLU A 28 22.80 -16.64 42.28
N SER A 29 23.03 -17.23 41.10
CA SER A 29 24.38 -17.50 40.53
C SER A 29 24.35 -18.06 39.08
N SER A 30 24.60 -17.18 38.11
CA SER A 30 25.37 -17.26 36.82
C SER A 30 25.35 -18.49 35.87
N PRO A 31 25.65 -18.31 34.56
CA PRO A 31 25.14 -17.34 33.59
C PRO A 31 24.56 -18.05 32.34
N SER A 32 23.38 -17.60 31.87
CA SER A 32 22.79 -18.05 30.61
C SER A 32 22.86 -16.94 29.55
N VAL A 33 23.17 -17.37 28.33
CA VAL A 33 23.23 -16.63 27.06
C VAL A 33 22.15 -15.54 26.97
N THR A 34 22.60 -14.31 26.77
CA THR A 34 21.82 -13.08 26.61
C THR A 34 20.72 -13.23 25.56
N GLN A 35 19.46 -13.10 26.01
CA GLN A 35 18.37 -12.65 25.16
C GLN A 35 18.75 -11.27 24.59
N ALA A 36 18.63 -11.10 23.27
CA ALA A 36 18.52 -9.79 22.68
C ALA A 36 17.26 -9.15 23.25
N GLN A 37 17.41 -8.26 24.23
CA GLN A 37 16.31 -7.41 24.65
C GLN A 37 15.93 -6.53 23.45
N ASN A 38 14.71 -6.68 22.95
CA ASN A 38 14.07 -5.68 22.09
C ASN A 38 14.12 -4.34 22.83
N LYS A 39 15.08 -3.49 22.49
CA LYS A 39 15.20 -2.15 23.05
C LYS A 39 13.96 -1.38 22.56
N ALA A 40 13.03 -1.08 23.47
CA ALA A 40 11.87 -0.28 23.15
C ALA A 40 12.34 1.14 22.78
N VAL A 41 12.06 1.54 21.55
CA VAL A 41 12.31 2.87 21.00
C VAL A 41 11.04 3.70 21.19
N VAL A 42 11.17 4.84 21.87
CA VAL A 42 10.07 5.79 22.04
C VAL A 42 9.98 6.65 20.78
N LEU A 43 8.89 6.52 20.03
CA LEU A 43 8.58 7.42 18.93
C LEU A 43 7.64 8.52 19.44
N SER A 44 8.00 9.78 19.20
CA SER A 44 7.16 10.93 19.56
C SER A 44 6.77 11.74 18.33
N GLY A 45 5.53 12.22 18.30
CA GLY A 45 4.99 13.03 17.20
C GLY A 45 3.82 13.89 17.64
N SER A 46 3.29 14.69 16.71
CA SER A 46 2.08 15.49 16.92
C SER A 46 0.99 15.11 15.92
N ILE A 47 -0.26 15.33 16.29
CA ILE A 47 -1.42 15.20 15.43
C ILE A 47 -1.91 16.61 15.11
N LYS A 48 -2.05 16.92 13.82
CA LYS A 48 -2.65 18.16 13.32
C LYS A 48 -4.03 17.87 12.73
N LEU A 49 -4.97 18.81 12.88
CA LEU A 49 -6.26 18.74 12.23
C LEU A 49 -6.22 19.56 10.93
N SER A 50 -6.85 19.05 9.87
CA SER A 50 -7.04 19.79 8.62
C SER A 50 -8.32 20.63 8.72
N GLY A 51 -8.17 21.97 8.69
CA GLY A 51 -9.29 22.92 8.80
C GLY A 51 -9.46 23.53 10.19
N ALA A 52 -10.67 24.05 10.48
CA ALA A 52 -10.97 24.66 11.77
C ALA A 52 -10.93 23.62 12.90
N ASN A 53 -10.28 23.98 14.01
CA ASN A 53 -10.25 23.18 15.22
C ASN A 53 -11.67 23.04 15.79
N PRO A 54 -12.15 21.82 16.15
CA PRO A 54 -13.31 21.67 17.01
C PRO A 54 -13.16 22.56 18.26
N SER A 55 -14.27 23.09 18.78
CA SER A 55 -14.30 24.07 19.89
C SER A 55 -13.53 23.62 21.13
N PHE A 56 -13.36 22.30 21.27
CA PHE A 56 -12.53 21.63 22.25
C PHE A 56 -11.04 22.02 22.26
N PHE A 57 -10.46 22.54 21.17
CA PHE A 57 -9.03 22.84 21.05
C PHE A 57 -8.66 24.31 21.24
N VAL A 58 -9.62 25.20 21.46
CA VAL A 58 -9.33 26.63 21.56
C VAL A 58 -9.95 27.19 22.83
N GLY A 59 -9.11 27.49 23.82
CA GLY A 59 -9.47 28.40 24.89
C GLY A 59 -9.57 29.80 24.32
N ASP A 60 -10.78 30.36 24.29
CA ASP A 60 -11.09 31.74 23.90
C ASP A 60 -10.39 32.24 22.62
N SER A 61 -11.00 32.02 21.45
CA SER A 61 -10.64 32.78 20.25
C SER A 61 -11.86 33.34 19.53
N ASN A 62 -11.67 34.52 18.93
CA ASN A 62 -12.67 35.41 18.36
C ASN A 62 -13.36 34.89 17.08
N ALA A 63 -13.75 33.60 16.99
CA ALA A 63 -14.16 32.97 15.74
C ALA A 63 -15.68 33.01 15.50
N ARG A 64 -16.07 33.53 14.33
CA ARG A 64 -17.43 33.57 13.76
C ARG A 64 -17.85 32.20 13.18
N THR A 65 -17.83 31.18 14.03
CA THR A 65 -17.89 29.76 13.60
C THR A 65 -18.89 28.94 14.44
N ALA A 66 -19.72 28.13 13.77
CA ALA A 66 -20.57 27.12 14.39
C ALA A 66 -19.89 25.74 14.38
N LEU A 67 -19.99 25.06 15.52
CA LEU A 67 -19.32 23.78 15.80
C LEU A 67 -20.31 22.76 16.40
N PRO A 68 -20.07 21.44 16.24
CA PRO A 68 -20.82 20.38 16.90
C PRO A 68 -20.97 20.59 18.40
N GLU A 69 -22.11 20.21 18.99
CA GLU A 69 -22.24 20.20 20.44
C GLU A 69 -21.15 19.34 21.07
N GLU A 70 -20.52 19.84 22.14
CA GLU A 70 -19.48 19.12 22.88
C GLU A 70 -19.91 17.67 23.13
N PRO A 71 -19.23 16.67 22.53
CA PRO A 71 -19.24 15.37 23.13
C PRO A 71 -18.41 15.57 24.41
N VAL A 72 -19.08 15.56 25.57
CA VAL A 72 -18.52 15.82 26.92
C VAL A 72 -17.03 15.47 26.97
N ALA A 73 -16.16 16.40 27.36
CA ALA A 73 -14.69 16.44 27.20
C ALA A 73 -13.85 15.15 27.45
N SER A 74 -14.47 14.06 27.86
CA SER A 74 -13.93 12.71 28.05
C SER A 74 -14.33 11.68 26.98
N SER A 75 -14.85 12.09 25.81
CA SER A 75 -15.54 11.16 24.88
C SER A 75 -14.94 11.00 23.48
N LEU A 76 -14.10 11.92 22.99
CA LEU A 76 -13.31 11.66 21.79
C LEU A 76 -12.07 10.85 22.16
N THR A 77 -12.02 9.62 21.65
CA THR A 77 -10.86 8.75 21.81
C THR A 77 -9.95 8.95 20.61
N PHE A 78 -8.83 9.65 20.80
CA PHE A 78 -7.75 9.63 19.81
C PHE A 78 -7.06 8.28 19.88
N ILE A 79 -6.82 7.69 18.72
CA ILE A 79 -6.13 6.42 18.60
C ILE A 79 -4.99 6.63 17.62
N VAL A 80 -3.77 6.35 18.06
CA VAL A 80 -2.62 6.17 17.17
C VAL A 80 -2.36 4.69 17.05
N THR A 81 -2.41 4.19 15.82
CA THR A 81 -2.15 2.79 15.48
C THR A 81 -0.81 2.70 14.81
N ALA A 82 0.12 1.95 15.40
CA ALA A 82 1.38 1.57 14.79
C ALA A 82 1.31 0.10 14.36
N GLN A 83 1.49 -0.14 13.07
CA GLN A 83 1.42 -1.49 12.49
C GLN A 83 2.75 -1.86 11.86
N SER A 84 3.26 -3.04 12.23
CA SER A 84 4.43 -3.67 11.61
C SER A 84 4.15 -5.17 11.46
N GLY A 85 3.91 -5.61 10.22
CA GLY A 85 3.43 -6.97 9.94
C GLY A 85 2.08 -7.26 10.61
N SER A 86 2.00 -8.35 11.38
CA SER A 86 0.81 -8.71 12.19
C SER A 86 0.76 -8.03 13.56
N THR A 87 1.82 -7.30 13.94
CA THR A 87 1.88 -6.61 15.23
C THR A 87 1.19 -5.25 15.08
N GLU A 88 0.14 -5.05 15.84
CA GLU A 88 -0.60 -3.78 15.94
C GLU A 88 -0.49 -3.27 17.37
N ILE A 89 0.03 -2.05 17.52
CA ILE A 89 0.11 -1.36 18.80
C ILE A 89 -0.76 -0.12 18.73
N ASN A 90 -1.80 -0.11 19.56
CA ASN A 90 -2.72 1.00 19.70
C ASN A 90 -2.45 1.74 21.01
N ILE A 91 -2.25 3.05 20.90
CA ILE A 91 -2.28 3.94 22.07
C ILE A 91 -3.51 4.82 21.97
N THR A 92 -4.07 5.14 23.13
CA THR A 92 -5.27 5.97 23.24
C THR A 92 -5.01 7.15 24.18
N THR A 93 -6.00 8.03 24.34
CA THR A 93 -5.99 9.08 25.37
C THR A 93 -6.10 8.56 26.80
N SER A 94 -6.38 7.27 27.01
CA SER A 94 -6.29 6.60 28.31
C SER A 94 -4.92 5.93 28.51
N ASP A 95 -4.42 5.84 29.75
CA ASP A 95 -3.11 5.27 30.07
C ASP A 95 -2.90 3.89 29.39
N SER A 96 -2.01 3.84 28.40
CA SER A 96 -1.63 2.61 27.70
C SER A 96 -0.22 2.17 28.15
N PRO A 97 0.01 0.87 28.41
CA PRO A 97 1.35 0.39 28.76
C PRO A 97 2.38 0.62 27.64
N ASN A 98 1.92 0.84 26.41
CA ASN A 98 2.75 1.00 25.22
C ASN A 98 2.92 2.45 24.77
N GLY A 99 2.43 3.44 25.53
CA GLY A 99 2.58 4.86 25.20
C GLY A 99 1.43 5.73 25.69
N ARG A 100 1.43 7.00 25.32
CA ARG A 100 0.40 7.96 25.74
C ARG A 100 0.12 8.99 24.66
N ILE A 101 -1.12 9.47 24.62
CA ILE A 101 -1.54 10.66 23.88
C ILE A 101 -1.83 11.76 24.90
N THR A 102 -1.26 12.94 24.71
CA THR A 102 -1.48 14.12 25.55
C THR A 102 -2.15 15.20 24.71
N VAL A 103 -3.27 15.73 25.21
CA VAL A 103 -3.98 16.86 24.59
C VAL A 103 -3.74 18.08 25.46
N ASP A 104 -3.17 19.14 24.89
CA ASP A 104 -3.04 20.44 25.55
C ASP A 104 -4.31 21.27 25.29
N SER A 105 -5.15 21.39 26.31
CA SER A 105 -6.42 22.14 26.26
C SER A 105 -6.24 23.66 26.10
N GLY A 106 -5.05 24.20 26.33
CA GLY A 106 -4.76 25.64 26.19
C GLY A 106 -4.26 26.04 24.79
N THR A 107 -3.52 25.15 24.11
CA THR A 107 -2.92 25.42 22.79
C THR A 107 -3.57 24.65 21.64
N GLY A 108 -4.45 23.69 21.96
CA GLY A 108 -5.09 22.84 20.96
C GLY A 108 -4.15 21.79 20.35
N THR A 109 -2.95 21.61 20.91
CA THR A 109 -1.92 20.72 20.35
C THR A 109 -2.08 19.29 20.87
N ILE A 110 -2.14 18.32 19.97
CA ILE A 110 -2.20 16.89 20.31
C ILE A 110 -0.82 16.26 20.09
N ASN A 111 -0.23 15.72 21.15
CA ASN A 111 1.06 15.02 21.09
C ASN A 111 0.90 13.55 21.45
N TYR A 112 1.70 12.68 20.87
CA TYR A 112 1.75 11.27 21.25
C TYR A 112 3.18 10.79 21.42
N SER A 113 3.34 9.78 22.27
CA SER A 113 4.57 9.00 22.42
C SER A 113 4.21 7.52 22.48
N ILE A 114 4.78 6.71 21.60
CA ILE A 114 4.52 5.26 21.50
C ILE A 114 5.81 4.46 21.60
N ASN A 115 5.80 3.39 22.38
CA ASN A 115 6.93 2.48 22.60
C ASN A 115 6.87 1.36 21.56
N LEU A 116 7.83 1.34 20.64
CA LEU A 116 7.90 0.40 19.53
C LEU A 116 9.25 -0.32 19.52
N SER A 117 9.32 -1.54 18.97
CA SER A 117 10.62 -2.16 18.71
C SER A 117 11.30 -1.49 17.51
N SER A 118 12.63 -1.55 17.45
CA SER A 118 13.37 -1.13 16.25
C SER A 118 12.82 -1.83 14.99
N GLY A 119 12.66 -1.09 13.89
CA GLY A 119 12.03 -1.58 12.66
C GLY A 119 11.18 -0.53 11.96
N SER A 120 10.52 -0.92 10.87
CA SER A 120 9.60 -0.07 10.11
C SER A 120 8.17 -0.21 10.63
N TRP A 121 7.53 0.90 10.90
CA TRP A 121 6.17 0.98 11.43
C TRP A 121 5.31 1.92 10.59
N ASN A 122 4.13 1.47 10.18
CA ASN A 122 3.13 2.33 9.57
C ASN A 122 2.23 2.92 10.65
N LEU A 123 2.16 4.25 10.67
CA LEU A 123 1.40 5.01 11.65
C LEU A 123 0.15 5.58 11.00
N SER A 124 -0.97 5.38 11.67
CA SER A 124 -2.22 6.06 11.37
C SER A 124 -2.79 6.66 12.64
N ALA A 125 -3.61 7.69 12.47
CA ALA A 125 -4.35 8.26 13.58
C ALA A 125 -5.81 8.42 13.21
N CYS A 126 -6.68 8.25 14.20
CA CYS A 126 -8.09 8.58 14.08
C CYS A 126 -8.65 9.16 15.39
N ALA A 127 -9.73 9.91 15.29
CA ALA A 127 -10.53 10.35 16.41
C ALA A 127 -11.90 9.67 16.34
N LYS A 128 -12.28 8.98 17.42
CA LYS A 128 -13.56 8.28 17.51
C LYS A 128 -14.49 8.91 18.55
N ASP A 129 -15.79 8.90 18.28
CA ASP A 129 -16.81 9.30 19.26
C ASP A 129 -17.00 8.28 20.39
N SER A 130 -17.86 8.61 21.36
CA SER A 130 -18.22 7.73 22.48
C SER A 130 -18.88 6.41 22.07
N SER A 131 -19.38 6.32 20.84
CA SER A 131 -19.99 5.11 20.27
C SER A 131 -19.00 4.27 19.45
N GLY A 132 -17.74 4.73 19.30
CA GLY A 132 -16.68 4.07 18.56
C GLY A 132 -16.66 4.37 17.06
N ASN A 133 -17.45 5.33 16.59
CA ASN A 133 -17.47 5.74 15.18
C ASN A 133 -16.33 6.69 14.88
N THR A 134 -15.69 6.54 13.72
CA THR A 134 -14.58 7.40 13.30
C THR A 134 -15.10 8.75 12.80
N ILE A 135 -14.66 9.83 13.41
CA ILE A 135 -15.06 11.21 13.08
C ILE A 135 -14.00 11.88 12.21
N LEU A 136 -12.72 11.58 12.47
CA LEU A 136 -11.57 12.09 11.75
C LEU A 136 -10.53 10.97 11.56
N ALA A 137 -9.84 10.93 10.43
CA ALA A 137 -8.80 9.94 10.15
C ALA A 137 -7.69 10.51 9.28
N THR A 138 -6.50 9.91 9.37
CA THR A 138 -5.41 10.15 8.42
C THR A 138 -5.79 9.64 7.04
N LYS A 139 -5.65 10.49 6.00
CA LYS A 139 -5.93 10.11 4.60
C LYS A 139 -4.88 9.12 4.05
N GLN A 140 -3.66 9.18 4.59
CA GLN A 140 -2.54 8.33 4.24
C GLN A 140 -1.73 8.02 5.50
N ASN A 141 -1.26 6.78 5.61
CA ASN A 141 -0.42 6.36 6.73
C ASN A 141 0.99 6.96 6.59
N VAL A 142 1.66 7.22 7.70
CA VAL A 142 3.05 7.71 7.74
C VAL A 142 3.97 6.58 8.19
N THR A 143 4.96 6.25 7.37
CA THR A 143 5.95 5.21 7.70
C THR A 143 7.09 5.80 8.54
N ALA A 144 7.41 5.15 9.66
CA ALA A 144 8.49 5.51 10.55
C ALA A 144 9.50 4.35 10.68
N ASN A 145 10.76 4.62 10.32
CA ASN A 145 11.86 3.65 10.44
C ASN A 145 12.65 3.95 11.72
N LEU A 146 12.58 3.04 12.70
CA LEU A 146 13.10 3.26 14.04
C LEU A 146 14.41 2.49 14.27
N SER A 147 15.50 3.23 14.44
CA SER A 147 16.80 2.71 14.90
C SER A 147 17.09 3.10 16.36
N GLU A 148 17.01 4.39 16.76
CA GLU A 148 17.31 4.86 18.14
C GLU A 148 16.56 6.13 18.64
N SER A 149 15.29 6.34 18.22
CA SER A 149 14.41 7.53 18.46
C SER A 149 14.43 8.50 17.28
N ALA A 150 13.28 8.70 16.64
CA ALA A 150 13.12 9.55 15.45
C ALA A 150 11.97 10.55 15.66
N ALA A 151 12.17 11.79 15.21
CA ALA A 151 11.07 12.73 15.02
C ALA A 151 10.46 12.48 13.64
N ILE A 152 9.13 12.46 13.56
CA ILE A 152 8.40 12.24 12.30
C ILE A 152 7.45 13.40 12.03
N SER A 153 7.11 13.59 10.76
CA SER A 153 6.12 14.57 10.34
C SER A 153 4.79 14.37 11.08
N PRO A 154 4.08 15.45 11.42
CA PRO A 154 2.81 15.36 12.13
C PRO A 154 1.78 14.55 11.35
N LEU A 155 1.01 13.71 12.05
CA LEU A 155 -0.12 13.00 11.48
C LEU A 155 -1.27 14.00 11.26
N VAL A 156 -1.71 14.20 10.01
CA VAL A 156 -2.79 15.15 9.69
C VAL A 156 -4.12 14.41 9.59
N LEU A 157 -5.06 14.73 10.47
CA LEU A 157 -6.42 14.21 10.46
C LEU A 157 -7.33 15.07 9.57
N ASN A 158 -8.04 14.43 8.66
CA ASN A 158 -9.03 15.06 7.78
C ASN A 158 -10.45 14.60 8.12
N TYR A 159 -11.45 15.31 7.61
CA TYR A 159 -12.83 14.83 7.53
C TYR A 159 -12.85 13.46 6.83
N VAL A 160 -13.49 12.46 7.44
CA VAL A 160 -13.64 11.14 6.82
C VAL A 160 -14.59 11.26 5.64
N SER A 161 -14.16 10.90 4.42
CA SER A 161 -14.99 11.00 3.23
C SER A 161 -16.05 9.89 3.18
N SER A 162 -17.22 10.29 2.69
CA SER A 162 -18.53 9.69 2.92
C SER A 162 -18.74 8.29 2.32
N SER A 163 -18.92 7.29 3.18
CA SER A 163 -19.93 6.24 2.95
C SER A 163 -21.32 6.80 3.31
N SER A 164 -22.40 6.33 2.69
CA SER A 164 -23.76 6.87 2.89
C SER A 164 -24.33 6.71 4.32
N SER A 165 -23.57 6.12 5.25
CA SER A 165 -23.94 5.88 6.65
C SER A 165 -23.34 6.88 7.66
N GLU A 166 -22.51 7.84 7.24
CA GLU A 166 -21.68 8.67 8.14
C GLU A 166 -21.84 10.18 7.88
N LEU A 167 -23.07 10.67 7.66
CA LEU A 167 -23.35 12.10 7.42
C LEU A 167 -23.58 12.87 8.74
N GLY A 168 -23.35 14.18 8.72
CA GLY A 168 -23.57 15.08 9.85
C GLY A 168 -24.94 15.79 9.82
N LYS A 169 -25.23 16.55 10.88
CA LYS A 169 -26.47 17.32 11.04
C LYS A 169 -26.19 18.75 11.50
N ILE A 170 -26.98 19.70 11.04
CA ILE A 170 -27.01 21.10 11.54
C ILE A 170 -28.33 21.31 12.28
N GLN A 171 -28.29 21.93 13.46
CA GLN A 171 -29.47 22.32 14.25
C GLN A 171 -29.17 23.58 15.09
N LEU A 172 -29.17 24.75 14.44
CA LEU A 172 -28.82 26.03 15.04
C LEU A 172 -30.06 26.85 15.39
N SER A 173 -30.04 27.56 16.52
CA SER A 173 -31.11 28.48 16.93
C SER A 173 -30.70 29.93 16.68
N ILE A 174 -31.57 30.66 16.01
CA ILE A 174 -31.45 32.08 15.69
C ILE A 174 -32.66 32.82 16.27
N SER A 175 -32.50 34.06 16.69
CA SER A 175 -33.57 34.90 17.22
C SER A 175 -33.36 36.37 16.90
N ALA A 176 -34.44 37.15 16.99
CA ALA A 176 -34.37 38.60 16.99
C ALA A 176 -35.24 39.17 18.12
N ALA A 177 -34.84 40.32 18.68
CA ALA A 177 -35.60 41.00 19.71
C ALA A 177 -36.94 41.50 19.12
N ALA A 178 -38.02 41.41 19.89
CA ALA A 178 -39.38 41.75 19.41
C ALA A 178 -39.53 43.21 18.95
N ASP A 179 -38.68 44.10 19.45
CA ASP A 179 -38.66 45.53 19.11
C ASP A 179 -37.68 45.89 17.96
N SER A 180 -37.02 44.89 17.37
CA SER A 180 -36.07 45.07 16.25
C SER A 180 -36.75 45.32 14.89
N GLY A 181 -38.04 45.01 14.76
CA GLY A 181 -38.77 45.04 13.50
C GLY A 181 -38.56 43.81 12.60
N ILE A 182 -37.68 42.88 13.00
CA ILE A 182 -37.43 41.63 12.27
C ILE A 182 -38.53 40.61 12.56
N HIS A 183 -39.06 40.00 11.50
CA HIS A 183 -40.15 39.04 11.55
C HIS A 183 -39.78 37.67 10.97
N SER A 184 -38.83 37.59 10.05
CA SER A 184 -38.34 36.32 9.51
C SER A 184 -36.84 36.35 9.18
N ILE A 185 -36.31 35.17 8.84
CA ILE A 185 -34.90 34.94 8.50
C ILE A 185 -34.79 34.01 7.29
N ALA A 186 -33.84 34.29 6.38
CA ALA A 186 -33.40 33.37 5.34
C ALA A 186 -31.93 33.03 5.51
N VAL A 187 -31.55 31.79 5.15
CA VAL A 187 -30.15 31.34 5.15
C VAL A 187 -29.70 31.08 3.73
N THR A 188 -28.64 31.74 3.29
CA THR A 188 -28.07 31.63 1.94
C THR A 188 -26.58 31.27 1.98
N GLY A 189 -25.94 30.99 0.83
CA GLY A 189 -24.54 30.55 0.76
C GLY A 189 -24.38 29.09 0.33
N ASP A 190 -23.31 28.42 0.79
CA ASP A 190 -22.89 27.08 0.33
C ASP A 190 -23.95 25.98 0.57
N LEU A 191 -24.88 26.22 1.50
CA LEU A 191 -25.97 25.30 1.87
C LEU A 191 -27.37 25.78 1.42
N SER A 192 -27.43 26.81 0.56
CA SER A 192 -28.65 27.53 0.17
C SER A 192 -29.74 26.67 -0.48
N ALA A 193 -29.39 25.56 -1.14
CA ALA A 193 -30.35 24.71 -1.85
C ALA A 193 -31.28 23.89 -0.92
N THR A 194 -31.02 23.83 0.39
CA THR A 194 -31.64 22.83 1.29
C THR A 194 -32.53 23.37 2.42
N ASN A 195 -32.69 24.69 2.61
CA ASN A 195 -33.64 25.23 3.61
C ASN A 195 -33.97 26.72 3.43
N ASN A 196 -35.04 27.03 2.67
CA ASN A 196 -35.75 28.30 2.81
C ASN A 196 -36.81 28.19 3.91
N SER A 197 -36.38 28.09 5.17
CA SER A 197 -37.30 28.16 6.30
C SER A 197 -37.28 29.56 6.88
N ASN A 198 -38.42 30.25 6.92
CA ASN A 198 -38.68 31.42 7.76
C ASN A 198 -38.67 31.08 9.28
N SER A 199 -37.89 30.07 9.64
CA SER A 199 -37.81 29.46 10.95
C SER A 199 -36.56 29.98 11.65
N TRP A 200 -36.78 30.45 12.86
CA TRP A 200 -35.75 30.77 13.84
C TRP A 200 -34.88 29.56 14.21
N ASN A 201 -35.34 28.32 13.93
CA ASN A 201 -34.55 27.11 14.09
C ASN A 201 -34.13 26.57 12.72
N TRP A 202 -32.84 26.62 12.41
CA TRP A 202 -32.29 26.15 11.13
C TRP A 202 -31.74 24.73 11.29
N THR A 203 -32.38 23.76 10.62
CA THR A 203 -32.05 22.33 10.76
C THR A 203 -31.86 21.64 9.43
N ILE A 204 -30.65 21.17 9.13
CA ILE A 204 -30.35 20.37 7.93
C ILE A 204 -29.85 18.99 8.37
N ASN A 205 -30.48 17.94 7.85
CA ASN A 205 -30.03 16.56 8.07
C ASN A 205 -29.16 16.09 6.91
N ASN A 206 -28.34 15.06 7.14
CA ASN A 206 -27.58 14.37 6.09
C ASN A 206 -26.60 15.30 5.33
N VAL A 207 -25.93 16.19 6.06
CA VAL A 207 -24.94 17.11 5.49
C VAL A 207 -23.60 16.39 5.40
N VAL A 208 -22.96 16.50 4.24
CA VAL A 208 -21.62 15.93 4.03
C VAL A 208 -20.65 16.61 5.02
N PRO A 209 -19.79 15.85 5.71
CA PRO A 209 -18.77 16.44 6.58
C PRO A 209 -17.91 17.46 5.84
N GLY A 210 -17.72 18.64 6.42
CA GLY A 210 -17.04 19.76 5.77
C GLY A 210 -17.29 21.12 6.44
N SER A 211 -16.70 22.18 5.89
CA SER A 211 -16.84 23.56 6.36
C SER A 211 -17.59 24.39 5.32
N TYR A 212 -18.61 25.14 5.76
CA TYR A 212 -19.55 25.83 4.87
C TYR A 212 -19.70 27.31 5.23
N ASN A 213 -19.65 28.21 4.24
CA ASN A 213 -19.91 29.63 4.43
C ASN A 213 -21.40 29.93 4.23
N VAL A 214 -22.03 30.58 5.21
CA VAL A 214 -23.46 30.88 5.19
C VAL A 214 -23.76 32.32 5.58
N ASN A 215 -24.82 32.87 5.00
CA ASN A 215 -25.34 34.19 5.34
C ASN A 215 -26.72 34.05 5.98
N PHE A 216 -26.94 34.75 7.07
CA PHE A 216 -28.25 34.90 7.71
C PHE A 216 -28.81 36.28 7.40
N VAL A 217 -29.97 36.32 6.77
CA VAL A 217 -30.63 37.53 6.26
C VAL A 217 -31.94 37.72 7.00
N PHE A 218 -32.14 38.86 7.65
CA PHE A 218 -33.26 39.13 8.54
C PHE A 218 -34.22 40.14 7.91
N TYR A 219 -35.52 39.83 7.86
CA TYR A 219 -36.53 40.58 7.09
C TYR A 219 -37.60 41.21 7.98
N SER A 220 -38.22 42.29 7.49
CA SER A 220 -39.33 42.99 8.15
C SER A 220 -40.70 42.32 7.97
N SER A 221 -40.82 41.33 7.08
CA SER A 221 -42.03 40.54 6.86
C SER A 221 -41.89 39.12 7.40
N ASN A 222 -42.99 38.36 7.51
CA ASN A 222 -42.99 36.99 8.06
C ASN A 222 -42.53 35.90 7.07
N ASP A 223 -42.32 36.25 5.80
CA ASP A 223 -42.15 35.31 4.68
C ASP A 223 -40.85 35.55 3.88
N CYS A 224 -39.93 36.35 4.42
CA CYS A 224 -38.66 36.72 3.79
C CYS A 224 -38.83 37.49 2.46
N THR A 225 -39.97 38.16 2.25
CA THR A 225 -40.22 38.98 1.04
C THR A 225 -40.17 40.50 1.29
N GLY A 226 -40.18 40.93 2.55
CA GLY A 226 -40.15 42.32 2.97
C GLY A 226 -38.74 42.91 3.00
N ASP A 227 -38.59 44.02 3.70
CA ASP A 227 -37.34 44.77 3.79
C ASP A 227 -36.28 44.00 4.58
N ILE A 228 -35.06 43.89 4.07
CA ILE A 228 -33.94 43.32 4.83
C ILE A 228 -33.49 44.33 5.88
N LEU A 229 -33.55 43.95 7.16
CA LEU A 229 -33.22 44.81 8.29
C LEU A 229 -31.84 44.54 8.88
N TYR A 230 -31.28 43.34 8.70
CA TYR A 230 -29.96 42.97 9.20
C TYR A 230 -29.38 41.80 8.41
N ARG A 231 -28.05 41.69 8.30
CA ARG A 231 -27.36 40.54 7.70
C ARG A 231 -26.11 40.19 8.51
N ILE A 232 -25.81 38.89 8.63
CA ILE A 232 -24.54 38.39 9.19
C ILE A 232 -24.03 37.22 8.34
N LYS A 233 -22.70 37.05 8.27
CA LYS A 233 -22.01 35.97 7.55
C LYS A 233 -21.19 35.17 8.54
N GLU A 234 -21.30 33.84 8.47
CA GLU A 234 -20.71 32.92 9.43
C GLU A 234 -20.21 31.63 8.75
N VAL A 235 -19.33 30.89 9.43
CA VAL A 235 -18.85 29.56 9.00
C VAL A 235 -19.52 28.46 9.82
N VAL A 236 -19.95 27.38 9.18
CA VAL A 236 -20.59 26.22 9.83
C VAL A 236 -19.81 24.96 9.50
N ASN A 237 -19.22 24.32 10.52
CA ASN A 237 -18.54 23.04 10.35
C ASN A 237 -19.46 21.87 10.67
N VAL A 238 -19.37 20.82 9.86
CA VAL A 238 -20.16 19.60 9.96
C VAL A 238 -19.23 18.40 10.04
N TYR A 239 -19.47 17.51 11.00
CA TYR A 239 -18.71 16.28 11.20
C TYR A 239 -19.64 15.07 11.10
N SER A 240 -19.09 13.94 10.66
CA SER A 240 -19.82 12.67 10.53
C SER A 240 -20.52 12.31 11.84
N ASN A 241 -21.80 11.94 11.79
CA ASN A 241 -22.59 11.48 12.94
C ASN A 241 -22.76 12.49 14.10
N LEU A 242 -22.27 13.72 13.96
CA LEU A 242 -22.42 14.77 14.96
C LEU A 242 -23.45 15.82 14.54
N THR A 243 -23.98 16.56 15.52
CA THR A 243 -24.91 17.68 15.28
C THR A 243 -24.29 19.00 15.68
N THR A 244 -24.20 19.94 14.72
CA THR A 244 -23.78 21.33 14.88
C THR A 244 -24.90 22.16 15.49
N THR A 245 -24.79 22.50 16.78
CA THR A 245 -25.89 23.13 17.54
C THR A 245 -25.61 24.52 18.08
N LYS A 246 -24.34 24.98 18.13
CA LYS A 246 -23.98 26.27 18.73
C LYS A 246 -22.88 26.99 17.94
N PHE A 247 -22.92 28.32 17.97
CA PHE A 247 -21.84 29.23 17.59
C PHE A 247 -20.88 29.46 18.76
N GLU A 248 -19.62 29.75 18.46
CA GLU A 248 -18.71 30.29 19.46
C GLU A 248 -19.10 31.74 19.84
N ALA A 249 -18.70 32.17 21.04
CA ALA A 249 -19.05 33.49 21.55
C ALA A 249 -18.41 34.60 20.70
N SER A 250 -19.23 35.54 20.22
CA SER A 250 -18.76 36.63 19.35
C SER A 250 -18.55 37.93 20.13
N PRO A 251 -17.39 38.61 19.98
CA PRO A 251 -17.15 39.96 20.52
C PRO A 251 -18.12 41.00 19.97
N ALA A 252 -18.76 40.74 18.82
CA ALA A 252 -19.73 41.63 18.19
C ALA A 252 -21.12 41.61 18.87
N GLY A 253 -21.29 40.84 19.95
CA GLY A 253 -22.43 40.93 20.86
C GLY A 253 -23.75 40.31 20.36
N TYR A 254 -23.82 39.82 19.12
CA TYR A 254 -25.01 39.14 18.57
C TYR A 254 -25.05 37.64 18.84
N VAL A 255 -24.05 37.06 19.52
CA VAL A 255 -24.06 35.67 20.00
C VAL A 255 -23.99 35.69 21.52
N SER A 256 -25.13 35.54 22.20
CA SER A 256 -25.23 35.76 23.67
C SER A 256 -25.20 34.48 24.51
N SER A 257 -25.14 33.30 23.88
CA SER A 257 -25.15 31.99 24.55
C SER A 257 -24.88 30.84 23.56
N GLY A 258 -24.12 31.11 22.50
CA GLY A 258 -23.93 30.22 21.37
C GLY A 258 -25.09 30.17 20.37
N ASN A 259 -26.09 31.04 20.55
CA ASN A 259 -27.17 31.27 19.58
C ASN A 259 -27.08 32.70 19.04
N ILE A 260 -27.46 32.88 17.77
CA ILE A 260 -27.56 34.21 17.17
C ILE A 260 -28.81 34.92 17.73
N SER A 261 -28.63 36.14 18.21
CA SER A 261 -29.69 37.01 18.72
C SER A 261 -29.48 38.45 18.24
N VAL A 262 -30.29 38.87 17.27
CA VAL A 262 -30.23 40.23 16.70
C VAL A 262 -31.11 41.18 17.51
N THR A 263 -30.52 42.22 18.11
CA THR A 263 -31.23 43.20 18.95
C THR A 263 -31.60 44.45 18.15
N LYS A 264 -32.57 45.25 18.66
CA LYS A 264 -32.88 46.55 18.07
C LYS A 264 -31.66 47.48 17.98
N ALA A 265 -30.79 47.46 18.98
CA ALA A 265 -29.55 48.24 18.97
C ALA A 265 -28.60 47.78 17.85
N LEU A 266 -28.55 46.47 17.57
CA LEU A 266 -27.77 45.92 16.45
C LEU A 266 -28.34 46.36 15.10
N VAL A 267 -29.66 46.27 14.91
CA VAL A 267 -30.35 46.78 13.70
C VAL A 267 -30.11 48.28 13.50
N GLN A 268 -30.14 49.07 14.58
CA GLN A 268 -29.87 50.51 14.54
C GLN A 268 -28.38 50.83 14.34
N SER A 269 -27.46 49.99 14.83
CA SER A 269 -26.01 50.15 14.62
C SER A 269 -25.52 49.59 13.28
N ALA A 270 -26.34 48.80 12.59
CA ALA A 270 -26.05 48.25 11.27
C ALA A 270 -25.85 49.34 10.20
N GLU A 271 -26.23 50.58 10.52
CA GLU A 271 -26.24 51.73 9.63
C GLU A 271 -24.85 52.26 9.20
N LEU A 272 -23.72 51.63 9.55
CA LEU A 272 -22.39 52.18 9.23
C LEU A 272 -21.31 51.15 8.86
N VAL A 273 -21.67 50.03 8.23
CA VAL A 273 -20.67 49.13 7.64
C VAL A 273 -20.99 48.83 6.18
N THR A 274 -22.24 48.49 5.82
CA THR A 274 -22.64 48.24 4.43
C THR A 274 -23.32 49.46 3.79
N ILE A 275 -22.80 49.93 2.66
CA ILE A 275 -23.22 51.13 1.93
C ILE A 275 -23.65 50.71 0.53
N TYR A 276 -24.89 50.97 0.16
CA TYR A 276 -25.46 50.64 -1.14
C TYR A 276 -25.38 51.86 -2.07
N VAL A 277 -24.81 51.62 -3.25
CA VAL A 277 -24.68 52.60 -4.33
C VAL A 277 -25.53 52.12 -5.49
N ASN A 278 -26.51 52.91 -5.92
CA ASN A 278 -27.45 52.52 -6.98
C ASN A 278 -27.76 53.72 -7.87
N SER A 279 -27.80 53.56 -9.20
CA SER A 279 -28.07 54.67 -10.12
C SER A 279 -29.45 55.29 -9.97
N SER A 280 -30.41 54.54 -9.42
CA SER A 280 -31.74 55.03 -9.04
C SER A 280 -31.76 55.76 -7.68
N GLY A 281 -30.66 55.74 -6.94
CA GLY A 281 -30.48 56.36 -5.63
C GLY A 281 -30.33 57.88 -5.65
N ASN A 282 -29.98 58.45 -4.49
CA ASN A 282 -29.82 59.89 -4.28
C ASN A 282 -28.59 60.16 -3.39
N ASP A 283 -27.66 61.03 -3.81
CA ASP A 283 -26.42 61.33 -3.04
C ASP A 283 -26.67 62.05 -1.70
N THR A 284 -27.89 62.53 -1.47
CA THR A 284 -28.32 63.00 -0.13
C THR A 284 -28.84 61.88 0.77
N GLY A 285 -28.94 60.64 0.25
CA GLY A 285 -29.38 59.45 0.95
C GLY A 285 -28.37 58.93 1.97
N THR A 286 -28.82 58.04 2.85
CA THR A 286 -27.98 57.49 3.94
C THR A 286 -26.98 56.43 3.48
N GLY A 287 -27.08 55.95 2.23
CA GLY A 287 -26.31 54.81 1.75
C GLY A 287 -26.84 53.47 2.27
N SER A 288 -28.00 53.45 2.92
CA SER A 288 -28.68 52.21 3.27
C SER A 288 -29.31 51.57 2.03
N TYR A 289 -29.70 50.29 2.12
CA TYR A 289 -30.35 49.55 1.03
C TYR A 289 -31.61 50.27 0.49
N PHE A 290 -32.37 50.95 1.36
CA PHE A 290 -33.62 51.65 1.00
C PHE A 290 -33.41 53.12 0.59
N SER A 291 -32.24 53.68 0.90
CA SER A 291 -31.85 55.03 0.48
C SER A 291 -30.42 54.99 -0.08
N PRO A 292 -30.17 54.20 -1.14
CA PRO A 292 -28.84 54.05 -1.70
C PRO A 292 -28.35 55.39 -2.22
N VAL A 293 -27.05 55.62 -2.07
CA VAL A 293 -26.43 56.80 -2.67
C VAL A 293 -26.30 56.60 -4.17
N LYS A 294 -26.34 57.70 -4.92
CA LYS A 294 -26.40 57.64 -6.38
C LYS A 294 -25.03 57.33 -6.99
N THR A 295 -23.97 57.81 -6.35
CA THR A 295 -22.60 57.78 -6.85
C THR A 295 -21.68 57.00 -5.92
N LEU A 296 -20.67 56.35 -6.50
CA LEU A 296 -19.66 55.63 -5.71
C LEU A 296 -18.87 56.58 -4.82
N ALA A 297 -18.56 57.80 -5.29
CA ALA A 297 -17.87 58.80 -4.47
C ALA A 297 -18.63 59.12 -3.20
N ARG A 298 -19.95 59.31 -3.28
CA ARG A 298 -20.74 59.54 -2.08
C ARG A 298 -20.72 58.34 -1.12
N GLY A 299 -20.68 57.11 -1.65
CA GLY A 299 -20.53 55.91 -0.85
C GLY A 299 -19.20 55.89 -0.08
N ILE A 300 -18.10 56.22 -0.75
CA ILE A 300 -16.77 56.32 -0.14
C ILE A 300 -16.69 57.48 0.87
N GLU A 301 -17.37 58.61 0.63
CA GLU A 301 -17.47 59.69 1.60
C GLU A 301 -18.19 59.28 2.89
N ILE A 302 -19.21 58.41 2.80
CA ILE A 302 -19.87 57.84 3.97
C ILE A 302 -18.89 56.95 4.75
N VAL A 303 -18.10 56.12 4.05
CA VAL A 303 -17.01 55.33 4.68
C VAL A 303 -16.04 56.23 5.44
N ASN A 304 -15.56 57.29 4.78
CA ASN A 304 -14.57 58.21 5.33
C ASN A 304 -15.09 58.98 6.56
N ASN A 305 -16.35 59.43 6.51
CA ASN A 305 -16.96 60.22 7.56
C ASN A 305 -17.58 59.37 8.68
N SER A 306 -17.61 58.04 8.54
CA SER A 306 -18.13 57.14 9.56
C SER A 306 -17.32 57.23 10.86
N SER A 307 -18.03 57.25 11.99
CA SER A 307 -17.43 57.18 13.33
C SER A 307 -16.96 55.78 13.73
N ALA A 308 -17.12 54.76 12.86
CA ALA A 308 -16.68 53.40 13.17
C ALA A 308 -15.14 53.31 13.32
N PRO A 309 -14.62 52.43 14.20
CA PRO A 309 -13.19 52.24 14.43
C PRO A 309 -12.41 52.00 13.14
N SER A 310 -11.15 52.44 13.09
CA SER A 310 -10.30 52.30 11.91
C SER A 310 -10.00 50.86 11.48
N THR A 311 -10.25 49.88 12.36
CA THR A 311 -10.16 48.44 12.08
C THR A 311 -11.41 47.86 11.41
N SER A 312 -12.48 48.64 11.29
CA SER A 312 -13.74 48.18 10.70
C SER A 312 -13.59 48.11 9.18
N THR A 313 -13.92 46.96 8.59
CA THR A 313 -14.04 46.82 7.14
C THR A 313 -15.45 47.19 6.73
N PHE A 314 -15.59 48.28 5.97
CA PHE A 314 -16.83 48.70 5.35
C PHE A 314 -17.09 47.85 4.10
N GLU A 315 -18.35 47.66 3.74
CA GLU A 315 -18.79 46.98 2.53
C GLU A 315 -19.54 48.01 1.67
N VAL A 316 -19.16 48.18 0.42
CA VAL A 316 -19.78 49.11 -0.52
C VAL A 316 -20.35 48.28 -1.66
N ILE A 317 -21.67 48.11 -1.67
CA ILE A 317 -22.38 47.28 -2.62
C ILE A 317 -22.90 48.16 -3.76
N VAL A 318 -22.36 47.94 -4.96
CA VAL A 318 -22.80 48.63 -6.17
C VAL A 318 -23.94 47.84 -6.83
N GLN A 319 -25.09 48.48 -6.97
CA GLN A 319 -26.31 47.94 -7.55
C GLN A 319 -26.56 48.58 -8.91
N ASN A 320 -26.50 47.76 -9.98
CA ASN A 320 -26.56 48.22 -11.37
C ASN A 320 -25.41 49.17 -11.72
N ASP A 321 -25.41 49.69 -12.95
CA ASP A 321 -24.40 50.65 -13.39
C ASP A 321 -24.59 52.00 -12.70
N VAL A 322 -23.51 52.58 -12.18
CA VAL A 322 -23.46 53.83 -11.40
C VAL A 322 -22.38 54.78 -11.92
N SER A 323 -22.42 56.05 -11.54
CA SER A 323 -21.31 56.97 -11.81
C SER A 323 -20.37 57.08 -10.60
N LEU A 324 -19.09 57.33 -10.83
CA LEU A 324 -18.17 57.71 -9.75
C LEU A 324 -18.61 59.04 -9.10
N GLY A 325 -19.13 60.00 -9.87
CA GLY A 325 -19.58 61.32 -9.37
C GLY A 325 -18.51 62.40 -9.43
N HIS A 326 -17.43 62.29 -8.63
CA HIS A 326 -16.28 63.19 -8.59
C HIS A 326 -15.03 62.44 -8.08
N ASP A 327 -13.85 63.07 -8.11
CA ASP A 327 -12.65 62.50 -7.49
C ASP A 327 -12.90 62.19 -6.03
N VAL A 328 -12.52 61.00 -5.59
CA VAL A 328 -12.74 60.56 -4.22
C VAL A 328 -11.57 59.73 -3.72
N THR A 329 -11.24 59.91 -2.45
CA THR A 329 -10.16 59.17 -1.78
C THR A 329 -10.73 58.36 -0.64
N LEU A 330 -10.50 57.04 -0.60
CA LEU A 330 -10.67 56.24 0.60
C LEU A 330 -9.49 56.53 1.55
N ASN A 331 -9.77 57.11 2.71
CA ASN A 331 -8.74 57.61 3.63
C ASN A 331 -7.99 56.47 4.35
N SER A 332 -6.75 56.76 4.76
CA SER A 332 -5.79 55.78 5.30
C SER A 332 -6.16 55.07 6.60
N GLY A 333 -7.15 55.58 7.32
CA GLY A 333 -7.69 54.95 8.53
C GLY A 333 -8.93 54.10 8.29
N LYS A 334 -9.27 53.79 7.04
CA LYS A 334 -10.48 53.04 6.68
C LYS A 334 -10.14 51.85 5.79
N LYS A 335 -10.88 50.76 5.99
CA LYS A 335 -10.82 49.57 5.14
C LYS A 335 -12.16 49.39 4.45
N ALA A 336 -12.20 49.17 3.13
CA ALA A 336 -13.46 48.98 2.40
C ALA A 336 -13.40 47.81 1.42
N SER A 337 -14.40 46.93 1.45
CA SER A 337 -14.71 45.98 0.40
C SER A 337 -15.72 46.62 -0.55
N ILE A 338 -15.46 46.68 -1.85
CA ILE A 338 -16.33 47.30 -2.85
C ILE A 338 -16.68 46.23 -3.89
N THR A 339 -17.96 45.88 -4.01
CA THR A 339 -18.38 44.76 -4.87
C THR A 339 -19.73 44.99 -5.52
N SER A 340 -20.01 44.29 -6.63
CA SER A 340 -21.35 44.25 -7.23
C SER A 340 -22.30 43.41 -6.37
N GLU A 341 -23.56 43.83 -6.26
CA GLU A 341 -24.61 43.04 -5.58
C GLU A 341 -24.85 41.69 -6.26
N ASN A 342 -24.72 41.63 -7.59
CA ASN A 342 -24.96 40.41 -8.35
C ASN A 342 -23.64 39.67 -8.59
N PRO A 343 -23.37 38.54 -7.91
CA PRO A 343 -22.12 37.80 -8.08
C PRO A 343 -21.96 37.18 -9.48
N SER A 344 -23.03 37.12 -10.28
CA SER A 344 -23.00 36.58 -11.65
C SER A 344 -22.83 37.66 -12.72
N SER A 345 -22.83 38.95 -12.37
CA SER A 345 -22.67 40.06 -13.32
C SER A 345 -22.02 41.29 -12.66
N ALA A 346 -20.90 41.74 -13.22
CA ALA A 346 -20.23 42.94 -12.75
C ALA A 346 -21.08 44.19 -13.02
N ALA A 347 -21.14 45.10 -12.03
CA ALA A 347 -21.76 46.42 -12.18
C ALA A 347 -20.73 47.43 -12.72
N THR A 348 -21.14 48.31 -13.64
CA THR A 348 -20.24 49.33 -14.19
C THR A 348 -20.20 50.59 -13.34
N VAL A 349 -19.00 51.08 -13.01
CA VAL A 349 -18.77 52.40 -12.41
C VAL A 349 -18.21 53.32 -13.49
N SER A 350 -19.01 54.26 -13.98
CA SER A 350 -18.62 55.17 -15.08
C SER A 350 -17.98 56.46 -14.58
N GLY A 351 -16.85 56.85 -15.17
CA GLY A 351 -16.30 58.21 -15.08
C GLY A 351 -17.13 59.19 -15.92
N GLY A 352 -17.43 60.38 -15.39
CA GLY A 352 -18.10 61.43 -16.16
C GLY A 352 -17.18 62.07 -17.21
N SER A 353 -17.64 63.15 -17.87
CA SER A 353 -16.86 63.93 -18.86
C SER A 353 -15.59 64.60 -18.33
N SER A 354 -15.24 64.39 -17.05
CA SER A 354 -14.15 65.02 -16.31
C SER A 354 -13.05 64.05 -15.85
N HIS A 355 -13.08 62.78 -16.27
CA HIS A 355 -12.05 61.78 -15.93
C HIS A 355 -11.77 61.67 -14.42
N ASN A 356 -12.83 61.51 -13.61
CA ASN A 356 -12.67 61.42 -12.16
C ASN A 356 -11.92 60.15 -11.74
N SER A 357 -11.05 60.24 -10.73
CA SER A 357 -10.25 59.12 -10.21
C SER A 357 -10.74 58.63 -8.84
N LEU A 358 -10.63 57.32 -8.62
CA LEU A 358 -10.79 56.70 -7.30
C LEU A 358 -9.40 56.51 -6.68
N THR A 359 -9.14 57.14 -5.53
CA THR A 359 -7.88 57.00 -4.81
C THR A 359 -8.05 56.13 -3.56
N ILE A 360 -7.16 55.18 -3.35
CA ILE A 360 -7.07 54.30 -2.18
C ILE A 360 -5.83 54.71 -1.38
N ALA A 361 -6.04 55.40 -0.26
CA ALA A 361 -4.99 55.76 0.69
C ALA A 361 -5.00 54.87 1.95
N GLY A 362 -5.99 53.98 2.09
CA GLY A 362 -6.11 52.95 3.15
C GLY A 362 -6.03 51.53 2.60
N GLU A 363 -6.88 50.63 3.10
CA GLU A 363 -7.00 49.27 2.56
C GLU A 363 -8.31 49.11 1.79
N ALA A 364 -8.27 48.56 0.58
CA ALA A 364 -9.47 48.23 -0.17
C ALA A 364 -9.41 46.83 -0.79
N GLU A 365 -10.56 46.17 -0.81
CA GLU A 365 -10.78 44.93 -1.56
C GLU A 365 -11.87 45.18 -2.59
N VAL A 366 -11.60 44.93 -3.86
CA VAL A 366 -12.53 45.20 -4.96
C VAL A 366 -12.80 43.90 -5.69
N SER A 367 -14.06 43.58 -5.95
CA SER A 367 -14.41 42.38 -6.72
C SER A 367 -15.64 42.57 -7.58
N ASN A 368 -15.67 41.92 -8.75
CA ASN A 368 -16.83 41.88 -9.64
C ASN A 368 -17.37 43.27 -10.03
N LEU A 369 -16.49 44.22 -10.36
CA LEU A 369 -16.85 45.56 -10.84
C LEU A 369 -16.19 45.89 -12.17
N ASN A 370 -16.82 46.77 -12.95
CA ASN A 370 -16.25 47.30 -14.20
C ASN A 370 -16.09 48.83 -14.13
N PHE A 371 -14.87 49.33 -13.94
CA PHE A 371 -14.55 50.75 -13.91
C PHE A 371 -14.34 51.27 -15.34
N ASN A 372 -15.27 52.05 -15.88
CA ASN A 372 -15.24 52.50 -17.27
C ASN A 372 -15.08 54.03 -17.37
N GLY A 373 -14.00 54.51 -17.98
CA GLY A 373 -13.82 55.94 -18.29
C GLY A 373 -13.30 56.82 -17.13
N LEU A 374 -12.72 56.23 -16.09
CA LEU A 374 -12.15 56.97 -14.94
C LEU A 374 -10.78 57.59 -15.25
N GLY A 375 -10.33 58.55 -14.43
CA GLY A 375 -8.96 59.08 -14.46
C GLY A 375 -7.90 58.13 -13.86
N GLY A 376 -8.11 56.81 -13.98
CA GLY A 376 -7.36 55.77 -13.27
C GLY A 376 -7.80 55.54 -11.82
N ILE A 377 -7.34 54.41 -11.26
CA ILE A 377 -7.44 54.06 -9.83
C ILE A 377 -6.07 54.28 -9.19
N ASN A 378 -5.98 55.21 -8.25
CA ASN A 378 -4.72 55.57 -7.60
C ASN A 378 -4.59 54.80 -6.28
N VAL A 379 -3.52 54.03 -6.07
CA VAL A 379 -3.16 53.41 -4.77
C VAL A 379 -1.99 54.20 -4.21
N TYR A 380 -2.29 55.16 -3.33
CA TYR A 380 -1.34 56.21 -2.98
C TYR A 380 -1.60 56.86 -1.61
N GLY A 381 -0.53 57.06 -0.82
CA GLY A 381 -0.56 57.84 0.42
C GLY A 381 0.85 58.22 0.90
N TYR A 382 1.14 59.51 1.08
CA TYR A 382 2.45 59.99 1.54
C TYR A 382 2.79 59.46 2.95
N GLY A 383 3.80 58.59 3.05
CA GLY A 383 4.26 58.02 4.32
C GLY A 383 3.32 56.95 4.91
N LEU A 384 2.46 56.37 4.08
CA LEU A 384 1.48 55.34 4.45
C LEU A 384 1.75 54.05 3.64
N SER A 385 1.15 52.94 4.04
CA SER A 385 1.21 51.65 3.34
C SER A 385 -0.16 51.24 2.80
N PRO A 386 -0.73 51.99 1.82
CA PRO A 386 -2.04 51.67 1.26
C PRO A 386 -2.00 50.36 0.49
N LYS A 387 -3.09 49.59 0.56
CA LYS A 387 -3.20 48.28 -0.10
C LYS A 387 -4.53 48.18 -0.86
N LEU A 388 -4.46 47.78 -2.13
CA LEU A 388 -5.63 47.43 -2.94
C LEU A 388 -5.51 45.98 -3.38
N LYS A 389 -6.45 45.13 -2.98
CA LYS A 389 -6.68 43.83 -3.59
C LYS A 389 -7.84 43.92 -4.57
N ILE A 390 -7.67 43.56 -5.84
CA ILE A 390 -8.73 43.63 -6.85
C ILE A 390 -8.79 42.35 -7.68
N ASN A 391 -9.91 41.64 -7.61
CA ASN A 391 -10.13 40.36 -8.30
C ASN A 391 -11.39 40.42 -9.17
N ASP A 392 -11.49 39.56 -10.19
CA ASP A 392 -12.71 39.36 -10.99
C ASP A 392 -13.35 40.67 -11.50
N SER A 393 -12.52 41.68 -11.81
CA SER A 393 -12.96 43.06 -12.10
C SER A 393 -12.33 43.58 -13.38
N THR A 394 -12.95 44.57 -14.01
CA THR A 394 -12.46 45.24 -15.22
C THR A 394 -12.16 46.72 -14.94
N VAL A 395 -11.05 47.24 -15.45
CA VAL A 395 -10.73 48.67 -15.53
C VAL A 395 -10.55 49.01 -17.01
N GLU A 396 -11.48 49.77 -17.58
CA GLU A 396 -11.52 50.07 -19.00
C GLU A 396 -11.62 51.56 -19.35
N ASN A 397 -11.05 51.94 -20.49
CA ASN A 397 -11.15 53.29 -21.06
C ASN A 397 -10.67 54.42 -20.13
N GLY A 398 -9.79 54.13 -19.17
CA GLY A 398 -9.30 55.12 -18.23
C GLY A 398 -8.29 56.09 -18.85
N VAL A 399 -8.29 57.37 -18.47
CA VAL A 399 -7.41 58.40 -19.06
C VAL A 399 -6.77 59.28 -17.97
N SER A 400 -5.43 59.25 -17.86
CA SER A 400 -4.68 60.03 -16.87
C SER A 400 -3.72 61.05 -17.52
N SER A 401 -3.55 62.21 -16.89
CA SER A 401 -2.58 63.23 -17.30
C SER A 401 -1.17 63.05 -16.72
N ALA A 402 -0.97 62.16 -15.74
CA ALA A 402 0.28 62.06 -14.96
C ALA A 402 0.91 60.65 -14.95
N GLY A 403 0.33 59.69 -15.68
CA GLY A 403 0.70 58.28 -15.68
C GLY A 403 -0.34 57.40 -14.96
N GLY A 404 -0.34 56.10 -15.22
CA GLY A 404 -1.27 55.15 -14.58
C GLY A 404 -2.72 55.26 -15.05
N GLY A 405 -2.95 55.25 -16.38
CA GLY A 405 -4.29 55.42 -16.97
C GLY A 405 -5.33 54.40 -16.47
N GLY A 406 -4.89 53.18 -16.13
CA GLY A 406 -5.67 52.20 -15.37
C GLY A 406 -5.39 52.29 -13.87
N PHE A 407 -4.13 52.13 -13.47
CA PHE A 407 -3.67 52.19 -12.08
C PHE A 407 -2.43 53.06 -11.90
N PHE A 408 -2.41 53.85 -10.84
CA PHE A 408 -1.20 54.51 -10.34
C PHE A 408 -0.86 53.99 -8.94
N VAL A 409 0.27 53.31 -8.77
CA VAL A 409 0.72 52.71 -7.50
C VAL A 409 1.94 53.47 -6.97
N GLY A 410 1.80 54.13 -5.83
CA GLY A 410 2.86 54.93 -5.20
C GLY A 410 3.93 54.13 -4.46
N GLY A 411 5.03 54.80 -4.11
CA GLY A 411 6.05 54.21 -3.23
C GLY A 411 5.49 53.82 -1.86
N GLY A 412 5.68 52.55 -1.47
CA GLY A 412 5.13 51.96 -0.25
C GLY A 412 3.69 51.46 -0.34
N ALA A 413 3.04 51.63 -1.51
CA ALA A 413 1.71 51.09 -1.79
C ALA A 413 1.77 49.65 -2.32
N GLU A 414 0.72 48.86 -2.10
CA GLU A 414 0.60 47.48 -2.57
C GLU A 414 -0.66 47.29 -3.44
N LEU A 415 -0.51 46.73 -4.64
CA LEU A 415 -1.60 46.31 -5.52
C LEU A 415 -1.52 44.79 -5.71
N VAL A 416 -2.59 44.07 -5.36
CA VAL A 416 -2.67 42.61 -5.49
C VAL A 416 -3.87 42.20 -6.32
N SER A 417 -3.69 41.27 -7.25
CA SER A 417 -4.75 40.52 -7.90
C SER A 417 -4.38 39.05 -7.84
N GLU A 418 -5.29 38.19 -7.40
CA GLU A 418 -5.09 36.73 -7.35
C GLU A 418 -5.79 36.03 -8.54
N GLN A 419 -6.78 36.67 -9.16
CA GLN A 419 -7.49 36.14 -10.34
C GLN A 419 -8.39 37.18 -11.02
N GLY A 420 -8.63 37.01 -12.32
CA GLY A 420 -9.81 37.57 -12.99
C GLY A 420 -9.80 39.09 -13.23
N LEU A 421 -8.66 39.77 -13.05
CA LEU A 421 -8.52 41.19 -13.35
C LEU A 421 -8.35 41.43 -14.86
N VAL A 422 -9.05 42.42 -15.42
CA VAL A 422 -8.90 42.87 -16.82
C VAL A 422 -8.67 44.38 -16.85
N ILE A 423 -7.61 44.84 -17.50
CA ILE A 423 -7.28 46.26 -17.73
C ILE A 423 -7.31 46.47 -19.23
N LYS A 424 -8.12 47.39 -19.76
CA LYS A 424 -8.17 47.57 -21.22
C LYS A 424 -8.41 49.00 -21.68
N ASN A 425 -7.85 49.38 -22.83
CA ASN A 425 -8.02 50.69 -23.46
C ASN A 425 -7.68 51.88 -22.54
N CYS A 426 -6.77 51.72 -21.59
CA CYS A 426 -6.40 52.79 -20.66
C CYS A 426 -5.21 53.63 -21.19
N SER A 427 -5.24 54.94 -21.02
CA SER A 427 -4.31 55.89 -21.65
C SER A 427 -3.68 56.85 -20.64
N ALA A 428 -2.40 57.18 -20.85
CA ALA A 428 -1.74 58.33 -20.24
C ALA A 428 -1.33 59.34 -21.34
N GLU A 429 -1.90 60.55 -21.33
CA GLU A 429 -1.96 61.42 -22.53
C GLU A 429 -1.00 62.64 -22.56
N ALA A 430 -0.34 62.99 -21.45
CA ALA A 430 0.62 64.11 -21.44
C ALA A 430 1.99 63.73 -22.06
N PRO A 431 2.80 64.71 -22.51
CA PRO A 431 4.15 64.44 -23.04
C PRO A 431 5.05 63.82 -21.95
N ASN A 432 5.76 62.72 -22.27
CA ASN A 432 6.64 61.95 -21.36
C ASN A 432 5.92 61.15 -20.26
N THR A 433 4.69 60.72 -20.51
CA THR A 433 3.89 59.91 -19.59
C THR A 433 4.28 58.44 -19.55
N THR A 434 4.01 57.80 -18.42
CA THR A 434 4.45 56.44 -18.09
C THR A 434 3.28 55.58 -17.61
N GLY A 435 3.25 54.29 -17.97
CA GLY A 435 2.31 53.32 -17.39
C GLY A 435 0.87 53.50 -17.83
N GLY A 436 0.53 53.27 -19.11
CA GLY A 436 -0.82 53.48 -19.64
C GLY A 436 -1.87 52.58 -18.97
N GLY A 437 -1.53 51.30 -18.76
CA GLY A 437 -2.27 50.39 -17.89
C GLY A 437 -1.94 50.63 -16.41
N ILE A 438 -0.68 50.39 -16.02
CA ILE A 438 -0.20 50.49 -14.64
C ILE A 438 1.07 51.34 -14.59
N TYR A 439 1.09 52.36 -13.74
CA TYR A 439 2.31 52.99 -13.25
C TYR A 439 2.59 52.47 -11.84
N SER A 440 3.78 51.95 -11.57
CA SER A 440 4.18 51.46 -10.25
C SER A 440 5.47 52.09 -9.76
N SER A 441 5.45 52.57 -8.52
CA SER A 441 6.62 52.81 -7.69
C SER A 441 6.53 52.03 -6.36
N GLY A 442 5.54 51.14 -6.22
CA GLY A 442 5.29 50.30 -5.04
C GLY A 442 5.30 48.80 -5.39
N THR A 443 4.66 47.97 -4.57
CA THR A 443 4.60 46.51 -4.80
C THR A 443 3.36 46.14 -5.60
N VAL A 444 3.54 45.47 -6.74
CA VAL A 444 2.46 44.99 -7.60
C VAL A 444 2.60 43.48 -7.75
N SER A 445 1.59 42.71 -7.36
CA SER A 445 1.54 41.25 -7.51
C SER A 445 0.24 40.84 -8.20
N LEU A 446 0.31 40.32 -9.43
CA LEU A 446 -0.86 40.02 -10.25
C LEU A 446 -0.83 38.58 -10.75
N THR A 447 -1.86 37.81 -10.41
CA THR A 447 -2.08 36.45 -10.85
C THR A 447 -3.29 36.39 -11.80
N GLY A 448 -3.12 35.81 -12.99
CA GLY A 448 -4.20 35.60 -13.96
C GLY A 448 -4.89 36.87 -14.49
N VAL A 449 -4.12 37.90 -14.86
CA VAL A 449 -4.61 39.23 -15.31
C VAL A 449 -4.61 39.40 -16.83
N GLN A 450 -5.49 40.22 -17.39
CA GLN A 450 -5.44 40.65 -18.80
C GLN A 450 -5.17 42.15 -18.90
N ILE A 451 -4.19 42.62 -19.70
CA ILE A 451 -3.93 44.05 -19.98
C ILE A 451 -3.96 44.27 -21.49
N LEU A 452 -4.91 45.03 -22.03
CA LEU A 452 -5.21 45.06 -23.46
C LEU A 452 -5.37 46.48 -24.02
N GLY A 453 -4.61 46.88 -25.04
CA GLY A 453 -4.86 48.12 -25.78
C GLY A 453 -4.59 49.41 -25.00
N CYS A 454 -3.72 49.37 -23.99
CA CYS A 454 -3.35 50.54 -23.19
C CYS A 454 -2.23 51.37 -23.87
N THR A 455 -2.23 52.69 -23.66
CA THR A 455 -1.33 53.66 -24.33
C THR A 455 -0.61 54.60 -23.36
N ALA A 456 0.71 54.78 -23.52
CA ALA A 456 1.52 55.80 -22.84
C ALA A 456 2.81 56.08 -23.63
N THR A 457 3.54 57.15 -23.29
CA THR A 457 4.84 57.44 -23.93
C THR A 457 5.90 56.38 -23.62
N VAL A 458 5.90 55.83 -22.40
CA VAL A 458 6.84 54.79 -21.93
C VAL A 458 6.10 53.77 -21.06
N GLY A 459 6.23 52.47 -21.35
CA GLY A 459 5.51 51.41 -20.63
C GLY A 459 3.99 51.51 -20.81
N SER A 460 3.50 51.26 -22.02
CA SER A 460 2.08 51.45 -22.37
C SER A 460 1.15 50.52 -21.59
N SER A 461 1.61 49.32 -21.25
CA SER A 461 0.91 48.41 -20.34
C SER A 461 1.34 48.62 -18.90
N ILE A 462 2.64 48.50 -18.60
CA ILE A 462 3.16 48.65 -17.24
C ILE A 462 4.43 49.50 -17.26
N TYR A 463 4.56 50.42 -16.32
CA TYR A 463 5.80 51.12 -16.02
C TYR A 463 6.15 50.88 -14.55
N ASN A 464 7.24 50.18 -14.26
CA ASN A 464 7.76 49.98 -12.92
C ASN A 464 9.00 50.85 -12.69
N ASN A 465 8.90 51.77 -11.74
CA ASN A 465 9.91 52.76 -11.40
C ASN A 465 11.02 52.17 -10.51
N THR A 466 12.06 52.94 -10.17
CA THR A 466 13.23 52.53 -9.36
C THR A 466 12.89 51.82 -8.04
N THR A 467 11.78 52.21 -7.42
CA THR A 467 11.39 51.78 -6.06
C THR A 467 10.28 50.73 -6.05
N GLY A 468 9.73 50.39 -7.21
CA GLY A 468 8.63 49.43 -7.31
C GLY A 468 9.11 47.98 -7.50
N SER A 469 8.34 47.03 -6.98
CA SER A 469 8.48 45.60 -7.25
C SER A 469 7.28 45.10 -8.06
N LEU A 470 7.52 44.17 -8.98
CA LEU A 470 6.50 43.63 -9.88
C LEU A 470 6.61 42.10 -9.93
N ALA A 471 5.52 41.42 -9.53
CA ALA A 471 5.35 39.98 -9.65
C ALA A 471 4.14 39.68 -10.53
N LEU A 472 4.31 38.85 -11.55
CA LEU A 472 3.23 38.41 -12.44
C LEU A 472 3.19 36.87 -12.47
N SER A 473 2.02 36.29 -12.25
CA SER A 473 1.82 34.83 -12.24
C SER A 473 0.47 34.41 -12.82
N GLY A 474 0.17 33.11 -12.86
CA GLY A 474 -1.06 32.57 -13.44
C GLY A 474 -1.20 32.87 -14.94
N ASN A 475 -2.37 32.56 -15.50
CA ASN A 475 -2.70 32.81 -16.91
C ASN A 475 -2.85 34.31 -17.22
N THR A 476 -1.73 35.04 -17.27
CA THR A 476 -1.69 36.50 -17.44
C THR A 476 -1.36 36.89 -18.87
N SER A 477 -2.24 37.65 -19.52
CA SER A 477 -2.07 38.17 -20.90
C SER A 477 -1.87 39.69 -20.93
N ILE A 478 -0.82 40.18 -21.59
CA ILE A 478 -0.53 41.62 -21.71
C ILE A 478 -0.29 41.97 -23.20
N ASN A 479 -0.90 43.07 -23.66
CA ASN A 479 -0.77 43.64 -25.00
C ASN A 479 -0.32 45.10 -24.88
N GLY A 480 0.97 45.34 -25.13
CA GLY A 480 1.64 46.64 -25.00
C GLY A 480 3.04 46.53 -24.40
N THR A 481 3.62 47.65 -23.93
CA THR A 481 5.00 47.67 -23.43
C THR A 481 5.09 47.67 -21.89
N ILE A 482 6.04 46.91 -21.37
CA ILE A 482 6.44 46.93 -19.95
C ILE A 482 7.79 47.66 -19.87
N PHE A 483 7.90 48.67 -19.01
CA PHE A 483 9.15 49.40 -18.79
C PHE A 483 9.62 49.21 -17.34
N LEU A 484 10.86 48.77 -17.14
CA LEU A 484 11.44 48.53 -15.82
C LEU A 484 12.65 49.46 -15.61
N TYR A 485 12.67 50.23 -14.52
CA TYR A 485 13.71 51.24 -14.28
C TYR A 485 14.85 50.76 -13.35
N SER A 486 14.68 49.78 -12.44
CA SER A 486 15.64 49.53 -11.33
C SER A 486 16.51 48.26 -11.44
N PRO A 487 17.79 48.31 -10.99
CA PRO A 487 18.70 47.16 -10.86
C PRO A 487 18.57 46.34 -9.55
N ASP A 488 17.86 46.83 -8.53
CA ASP A 488 17.84 46.21 -7.19
C ASP A 488 16.54 45.45 -6.85
N ASN A 489 15.53 45.45 -7.72
CA ASN A 489 14.23 44.80 -7.48
C ASN A 489 13.81 43.98 -8.72
N PRO A 490 13.87 42.63 -8.67
CA PRO A 490 13.62 41.78 -9.82
C PRO A 490 12.15 41.79 -10.26
N LEU A 491 11.91 41.57 -11.56
CA LEU A 491 10.62 41.13 -12.08
C LEU A 491 10.51 39.63 -11.81
N GLU A 492 9.54 39.21 -10.98
CA GLU A 492 9.29 37.79 -10.70
C GLU A 492 8.17 37.28 -11.61
N LEU A 493 8.48 36.27 -12.45
CA LEU A 493 7.51 35.59 -13.32
C LEU A 493 7.40 34.12 -12.88
N GLU A 494 6.21 33.67 -12.47
CA GLU A 494 5.97 32.26 -12.13
C GLU A 494 5.65 31.43 -13.39
N SER A 495 5.83 30.11 -13.30
CA SER A 495 5.77 29.09 -14.39
C SER A 495 4.45 28.97 -15.19
N THR A 496 3.46 29.84 -14.94
CA THR A 496 2.13 29.81 -15.57
C THR A 496 1.78 31.07 -16.37
N PHE A 497 2.70 32.04 -16.47
CA PHE A 497 2.55 33.25 -17.28
C PHE A 497 2.18 32.84 -18.73
N THR A 498 1.25 33.49 -19.44
CA THR A 498 0.88 33.10 -20.83
C THR A 498 0.38 34.29 -21.64
N THR A 499 1.11 34.69 -22.69
CA THR A 499 0.82 35.94 -23.42
C THR A 499 0.15 35.67 -24.76
N THR A 500 -0.81 36.53 -25.13
CA THR A 500 -1.55 36.41 -26.39
C THR A 500 -1.18 37.51 -27.40
N GLY A 501 -0.07 38.22 -27.18
CA GLY A 501 0.41 39.32 -28.03
C GLY A 501 1.82 39.79 -27.66
N THR A 502 2.34 40.79 -28.37
CA THR A 502 3.68 41.34 -28.13
C THR A 502 3.79 42.10 -26.84
N ILE A 503 4.77 41.69 -26.04
CA ILE A 503 5.25 42.46 -24.91
C ILE A 503 6.64 42.96 -25.26
N THR A 504 6.78 44.27 -25.36
CA THR A 504 8.09 44.91 -25.45
C THR A 504 8.54 45.27 -24.04
N VAL A 505 9.61 44.63 -23.55
CA VAL A 505 10.25 44.99 -22.28
C VAL A 505 11.43 45.92 -22.57
N ALA A 506 11.32 47.19 -22.19
CA ALA A 506 12.41 48.15 -22.32
C ALA A 506 13.18 48.28 -20.99
N LEU A 507 14.48 47.97 -21.02
CA LEU A 507 15.37 47.94 -19.86
C LEU A 507 16.36 49.11 -19.90
N ASN A 508 16.65 49.71 -18.73
CA ASN A 508 17.62 50.81 -18.59
C ASN A 508 18.71 50.48 -17.53
N VAL A 509 19.22 49.23 -17.50
CA VAL A 509 20.29 48.77 -16.56
C VAL A 509 20.99 47.46 -17.01
N ASP A 510 22.10 47.12 -16.34
CA ASP A 510 22.99 45.95 -16.54
C ASP A 510 22.23 44.59 -16.53
N PRO A 511 22.39 43.72 -17.55
CA PRO A 511 21.66 42.44 -17.66
C PRO A 511 21.96 41.39 -16.59
N SER A 512 22.97 41.58 -15.74
CA SER A 512 23.42 40.59 -14.74
C SER A 512 22.52 40.40 -13.50
N HIS A 513 21.38 41.09 -13.43
CA HIS A 513 20.50 41.11 -12.25
C HIS A 513 19.06 40.61 -12.52
N PHE A 514 18.83 39.80 -13.57
CA PHE A 514 17.51 39.24 -13.91
C PHE A 514 17.40 37.75 -13.63
N THR A 515 16.28 37.31 -13.07
CA THR A 515 15.85 35.89 -13.00
C THR A 515 14.58 35.72 -13.83
N PHE A 516 14.59 34.83 -14.81
CA PHE A 516 13.44 34.49 -15.64
C PHE A 516 12.88 33.13 -15.24
N GLY A 517 11.55 33.03 -15.13
CA GLY A 517 10.81 31.78 -15.23
C GLY A 517 10.30 31.55 -16.66
N ASP A 518 9.88 30.33 -16.95
CA ASP A 518 9.45 29.86 -18.28
C ASP A 518 8.32 30.71 -18.91
N LEU A 519 8.63 31.65 -19.83
CA LEU A 519 7.63 32.07 -20.84
C LEU A 519 8.16 32.71 -22.16
N ALA A 520 7.53 32.29 -23.27
CA ALA A 520 7.60 32.83 -24.64
C ALA A 520 6.64 34.01 -24.94
N ILE A 521 7.10 35.01 -25.71
CA ILE A 521 6.30 36.18 -26.17
C ILE A 521 6.78 36.71 -27.54
N GLU A 522 5.87 36.92 -28.50
CA GLU A 522 6.18 37.35 -29.89
C GLU A 522 5.76 38.81 -30.24
N ALA A 523 6.55 39.49 -31.07
CA ALA A 523 6.23 40.53 -32.11
C ALA A 523 6.85 41.97 -32.02
N THR A 524 6.39 42.90 -32.87
CA THR A 524 7.14 43.51 -34.01
C THR A 524 7.79 44.90 -33.87
N GLU A 525 8.94 45.04 -34.54
CA GLU A 525 9.59 46.19 -35.23
C GLU A 525 9.46 47.63 -34.69
N THR A 526 10.46 48.10 -33.93
CA THR A 526 11.59 48.92 -34.41
C THR A 526 12.39 49.52 -33.23
N GLN A 527 13.69 49.22 -33.22
CA GLN A 527 14.74 49.64 -32.27
C GLN A 527 14.63 49.09 -30.82
N VAL A 528 15.72 48.42 -30.40
CA VAL A 528 16.06 47.81 -29.09
C VAL A 528 15.86 46.27 -29.03
N ALA A 529 16.97 45.59 -28.68
CA ALA A 529 17.25 44.16 -28.43
C ALA A 529 16.50 43.09 -29.27
N TYR A 530 17.29 42.33 -30.06
CA TYR A 530 16.79 41.29 -30.98
C TYR A 530 16.31 40.03 -30.25
N PHE A 531 15.07 39.60 -30.52
CA PHE A 531 14.65 38.20 -30.49
C PHE A 531 13.72 37.97 -31.70
N THR A 532 13.95 36.91 -32.47
CA THR A 532 13.14 36.56 -33.65
C THR A 532 12.70 35.10 -33.58
N THR A 533 11.41 34.86 -33.83
CA THR A 533 10.82 33.64 -34.43
C THR A 533 10.03 34.10 -35.66
N PRO A 534 9.78 33.29 -36.72
CA PRO A 534 9.33 31.88 -36.74
C PRO A 534 10.09 31.02 -37.79
N THR A 535 9.98 29.71 -37.97
CA THR A 535 9.01 28.63 -37.72
C THR A 535 9.81 27.36 -37.43
N ASP A 536 9.30 26.48 -36.55
CA ASP A 536 9.91 25.18 -36.26
C ASP A 536 11.33 25.29 -35.69
N SER A 537 11.37 25.99 -34.56
CA SER A 537 11.91 25.40 -33.35
C SER A 537 13.44 25.11 -33.37
N THR A 538 14.20 26.10 -32.96
CA THR A 538 15.37 26.12 -32.05
C THR A 538 15.60 27.61 -31.71
N TYR A 539 16.37 27.99 -30.68
CA TYR A 539 17.56 28.84 -30.88
C TYR A 539 18.35 29.15 -29.61
N SER A 540 19.66 28.99 -29.82
CA SER A 540 20.85 29.41 -29.11
C SER A 540 20.98 30.92 -28.84
N LEU A 541 21.68 31.29 -27.76
CA LEU A 541 22.23 32.63 -27.53
C LEU A 541 23.69 32.68 -28.04
N VAL A 542 23.96 33.47 -29.09
CA VAL A 542 25.31 33.69 -29.62
C VAL A 542 25.96 34.92 -28.98
N TYR A 543 27.06 34.73 -28.24
CA TYR A 543 28.11 35.75 -28.09
C TYR A 543 29.36 35.29 -28.83
N SER A 544 29.73 36.04 -29.86
CA SER A 544 31.03 35.93 -30.53
C SER A 544 32.02 36.85 -29.85
N THR A 545 32.94 36.28 -29.07
CA THR A 545 34.34 36.70 -29.15
C THR A 545 35.22 35.47 -29.19
N THR A 546 36.12 35.48 -30.18
CA THR A 546 36.99 34.41 -30.63
C THR A 546 37.72 33.61 -29.56
N ALA A 547 37.81 32.31 -29.85
CA ALA A 547 38.80 31.31 -29.42
C ALA A 547 38.57 30.63 -28.04
N ASN A 548 38.09 29.39 -28.14
CA ASN A 548 38.06 28.31 -27.14
C ASN A 548 37.16 28.50 -25.91
N GLY A 549 36.21 27.58 -25.77
CA GLY A 549 35.66 27.19 -24.47
C GLY A 549 34.17 27.49 -24.31
N ALA A 550 33.38 26.42 -24.22
CA ALA A 550 31.97 26.43 -23.85
C ALA A 550 31.77 27.03 -22.44
N VAL A 551 30.69 27.80 -22.25
CA VAL A 551 30.09 28.06 -20.93
C VAL A 551 28.57 28.25 -21.11
N MET A 552 27.78 27.33 -20.54
CA MET A 552 26.36 27.50 -20.21
C MET A 552 26.26 27.98 -18.75
N SER A 553 25.32 28.85 -18.42
CA SER A 553 24.88 29.07 -17.03
C SER A 553 23.53 28.39 -16.82
N LEU A 554 23.49 27.45 -15.88
CA LEU A 554 22.28 26.79 -15.39
C LEU A 554 21.60 27.70 -14.35
N SER A 555 20.30 27.95 -14.52
CA SER A 555 19.38 28.34 -13.44
C SER A 555 18.88 27.07 -12.75
N ASP A 556 18.35 27.18 -11.53
CA ASP A 556 17.96 26.12 -10.58
C ASP A 556 16.89 25.08 -11.06
N GLU A 557 16.91 24.62 -12.32
CA GLU A 557 16.17 23.47 -12.83
C GLU A 557 17.11 22.42 -13.43
N ASP A 558 16.76 21.13 -13.27
CA ASP A 558 17.53 19.99 -13.76
C ASP A 558 17.92 20.15 -15.25
N ALA A 559 19.16 19.81 -15.63
CA ALA A 559 19.67 19.87 -16.99
C ALA A 559 19.03 18.79 -17.89
N ILE A 560 18.04 19.17 -18.70
CA ILE A 560 17.29 18.25 -19.57
C ILE A 560 17.98 18.03 -20.94
N ILE A 561 18.08 16.77 -21.38
CA ILE A 561 18.56 16.35 -22.71
C ILE A 561 17.49 15.49 -23.40
N TYR A 562 17.15 15.80 -24.65
CA TYR A 562 16.13 15.08 -25.42
C TYR A 562 16.70 14.08 -26.42
N VAL A 563 16.05 12.91 -26.52
CA VAL A 563 16.43 11.79 -27.40
C VAL A 563 15.20 11.29 -28.17
N GLY A 564 15.36 10.97 -29.45
CA GLY A 564 14.26 10.60 -30.32
C GLY A 564 13.39 11.80 -30.70
N GLY A 565 12.49 11.61 -31.66
CA GLY A 565 11.64 12.66 -32.25
C GLY A 565 12.02 13.04 -33.67
N ALA A 566 11.22 13.93 -34.26
CA ALA A 566 11.46 14.44 -35.61
C ALA A 566 12.78 15.23 -35.66
N GLY A 567 13.61 14.94 -36.67
CA GLY A 567 14.90 15.61 -36.84
C GLY A 567 16.03 15.10 -35.93
N ALA A 568 15.81 14.00 -35.19
CA ALA A 568 16.84 13.42 -34.33
C ALA A 568 18.06 12.93 -35.12
N ASP A 569 19.26 13.35 -34.70
CA ASP A 569 20.52 13.02 -35.38
C ASP A 569 21.68 13.08 -34.36
N ASP A 570 22.57 12.09 -34.35
CA ASP A 570 23.66 12.02 -33.35
C ASP A 570 24.88 12.88 -33.71
N ASP A 571 25.04 13.23 -34.99
CA ASP A 571 26.18 14.02 -35.48
C ASP A 571 25.88 15.53 -35.41
N THR A 572 24.62 15.90 -35.66
CA THR A 572 24.15 17.28 -35.77
C THR A 572 23.18 17.70 -34.67
N GLY A 573 22.65 16.74 -33.89
CA GLY A 573 21.79 17.01 -32.74
C GLY A 573 22.49 17.82 -31.65
N GLU A 574 21.73 18.65 -30.94
CA GLU A 574 22.23 19.44 -29.80
C GLU A 574 21.69 18.95 -28.44
N GLY A 575 20.79 17.97 -28.46
CA GLY A 575 20.11 17.42 -27.28
C GLY A 575 18.97 18.29 -26.77
N THR A 576 18.47 19.21 -27.60
CA THR A 576 17.27 20.01 -27.31
C THR A 576 16.02 19.31 -27.84
N ILE A 577 14.83 19.72 -27.40
CA ILE A 577 13.56 19.08 -27.85
C ILE A 577 13.34 19.15 -29.38
N LEU A 578 14.07 20.03 -30.06
CA LEU A 578 13.87 20.40 -31.46
C LEU A 578 15.05 19.97 -32.35
N SER A 579 16.20 19.75 -31.73
CA SER A 579 17.37 19.08 -32.30
C SER A 579 17.82 17.97 -31.33
N PRO A 580 16.99 16.92 -31.13
CA PRO A 580 17.28 15.85 -30.20
C PRO A 580 18.39 14.92 -30.74
N PHE A 581 19.02 14.15 -29.86
CA PHE A 581 19.89 13.06 -30.29
C PHE A 581 19.07 11.88 -30.82
N ALA A 582 19.61 11.12 -31.76
CA ALA A 582 18.96 9.94 -32.30
C ALA A 582 19.05 8.72 -31.36
N THR A 583 20.12 8.63 -30.57
CA THR A 583 20.38 7.49 -29.67
C THR A 583 20.55 7.90 -28.22
N LEU A 584 20.22 6.98 -27.30
CA LEU A 584 20.49 7.18 -25.88
C LEU A 584 21.99 7.21 -25.60
N TYR A 585 22.77 6.42 -26.34
CA TYR A 585 24.24 6.47 -26.31
C TYR A 585 24.77 7.90 -26.39
N LYS A 586 24.34 8.66 -27.41
CA LYS A 586 24.86 10.01 -27.63
C LYS A 586 24.46 10.99 -26.54
N ALA A 587 23.22 10.89 -26.06
CA ALA A 587 22.73 11.72 -24.97
C ALA A 587 23.50 11.50 -23.67
N VAL A 588 23.83 10.24 -23.34
CA VAL A 588 24.64 9.88 -22.17
C VAL A 588 26.07 10.42 -22.30
N GLU A 589 26.71 10.30 -23.48
CA GLU A 589 28.04 10.85 -23.73
C GLU A 589 28.08 12.38 -23.49
N VAL A 590 27.04 13.07 -23.97
CA VAL A 590 26.91 14.52 -23.82
C VAL A 590 26.61 14.92 -22.38
N ALA A 591 25.72 14.21 -21.69
CA ALA A 591 25.44 14.43 -20.26
C ALA A 591 26.73 14.30 -19.44
N LYS A 592 27.50 13.24 -19.65
CA LYS A 592 28.80 13.01 -19.01
C LYS A 592 29.75 14.17 -19.23
N THR A 593 29.88 14.62 -20.48
CA THR A 593 30.75 15.74 -20.83
C THR A 593 30.30 17.04 -20.14
N ARG A 594 29.00 17.35 -20.16
CA ARG A 594 28.43 18.56 -19.55
C ARG A 594 28.55 18.55 -18.02
N TYR A 595 28.35 17.40 -17.39
CA TYR A 595 28.46 17.27 -15.93
C TYR A 595 29.87 17.63 -15.40
N THR A 596 30.93 17.39 -16.19
CA THR A 596 32.30 17.81 -15.79
C THR A 596 32.47 19.32 -15.69
N THR A 597 31.67 20.06 -16.45
CA THR A 597 31.68 21.53 -16.45
C THR A 597 30.64 22.12 -15.52
N ILE A 598 29.46 21.49 -15.42
CA ILE A 598 28.35 21.95 -14.60
C ILE A 598 27.72 20.74 -13.89
N PRO A 599 28.17 20.45 -12.66
CA PRO A 599 27.60 19.38 -11.83
C PRO A 599 26.22 19.83 -11.32
N ASP A 600 25.18 19.26 -11.92
CA ASP A 600 23.77 19.52 -11.60
C ASP A 600 22.99 18.21 -11.74
N ASN A 601 21.71 18.20 -11.44
CA ASN A 601 20.83 17.09 -11.77
C ASN A 601 20.62 17.04 -13.28
N TYR A 602 20.79 15.89 -13.92
CA TYR A 602 20.53 15.72 -15.36
C TYR A 602 19.32 14.82 -15.57
N ILE A 603 18.48 15.17 -16.55
CA ILE A 603 17.36 14.35 -17.00
C ILE A 603 17.50 14.09 -18.50
N ILE A 604 17.49 12.82 -18.92
CA ILE A 604 17.38 12.44 -20.32
C ILE A 604 15.93 12.03 -20.61
N LYS A 605 15.25 12.74 -21.52
CA LYS A 605 13.87 12.45 -21.94
C LYS A 605 13.84 11.76 -23.30
N VAL A 606 13.36 10.52 -23.34
CA VAL A 606 13.18 9.72 -24.56
C VAL A 606 11.79 9.99 -25.14
N GLN A 607 11.72 10.62 -26.31
CA GLN A 607 10.47 11.14 -26.88
C GLN A 607 9.64 10.09 -27.61
N ASP A 608 10.30 9.19 -28.33
CA ASP A 608 9.68 8.12 -29.11
C ASP A 608 10.61 6.90 -29.19
N ALA A 609 10.19 5.87 -29.93
CA ALA A 609 10.95 4.63 -30.01
C ALA A 609 12.28 4.83 -30.73
N ILE A 610 13.39 4.53 -30.05
CA ILE A 610 14.76 4.67 -30.57
C ILE A 610 15.45 3.32 -30.73
N THR A 611 16.53 3.28 -31.52
CA THR A 611 17.36 2.08 -31.70
C THR A 611 18.83 2.42 -31.53
N GLU A 612 19.49 1.68 -30.66
CA GLU A 612 20.89 1.87 -30.31
C GLU A 612 21.82 1.27 -31.36
N SER A 613 22.92 1.97 -31.63
CA SER A 613 23.94 1.56 -32.59
C SER A 613 25.21 1.00 -31.92
N GLN A 614 25.40 1.25 -30.63
CA GLN A 614 26.59 0.92 -29.84
C GLN A 614 26.23 0.52 -28.41
N ASP A 615 27.19 -0.05 -27.69
CA ASP A 615 27.04 -0.31 -26.25
C ASP A 615 27.02 1.01 -25.47
N ILE A 616 26.17 1.09 -24.44
CA ILE A 616 25.97 2.28 -23.62
C ILE A 616 26.61 2.09 -22.25
N GLU A 617 27.40 3.06 -21.80
CA GLU A 617 27.89 3.13 -20.43
C GLU A 617 27.41 4.44 -19.78
N VAL A 618 26.51 4.31 -18.80
CA VAL A 618 25.98 5.42 -18.01
C VAL A 618 26.90 5.61 -16.81
N GLU A 619 27.84 6.54 -16.94
CA GLU A 619 28.86 6.80 -15.93
C GLU A 619 29.11 8.29 -15.71
N ALA A 620 29.71 8.63 -14.57
CA ALA A 620 30.18 9.98 -14.23
C ALA A 620 29.11 11.10 -14.25
N VAL A 621 27.82 10.73 -14.12
CA VAL A 621 26.69 11.66 -13.89
C VAL A 621 25.84 11.11 -12.72
N PRO A 622 26.28 11.23 -11.45
CA PRO A 622 25.54 10.71 -10.31
C PRO A 622 24.15 11.34 -10.19
N GLY A 623 23.12 10.52 -10.01
CA GLY A 623 21.73 11.00 -9.89
C GLY A 623 21.03 11.26 -11.22
N LEU A 624 21.61 10.80 -12.35
CA LEU A 624 20.98 10.92 -13.67
C LEU A 624 19.58 10.30 -13.66
N THR A 625 18.59 11.01 -14.20
CA THR A 625 17.27 10.44 -14.49
C THR A 625 17.15 10.18 -16.00
N ILE A 626 16.65 9.00 -16.39
CA ILE A 626 16.31 8.69 -17.77
C ILE A 626 14.83 8.30 -17.80
N GLU A 627 14.02 9.06 -18.53
CA GLU A 627 12.57 8.89 -18.54
C GLU A 627 11.97 8.91 -19.95
N GLY A 628 10.92 8.12 -20.14
CA GLY A 628 10.07 8.19 -21.33
C GLY A 628 9.14 9.40 -21.25
N LYS A 629 9.02 10.16 -22.34
CA LYS A 629 8.08 11.29 -22.46
C LYS A 629 6.65 10.78 -22.60
N VAL A 630 5.98 10.60 -21.47
CA VAL A 630 4.58 10.16 -21.39
C VAL A 630 3.71 11.23 -20.70
N SER A 631 2.39 11.12 -20.82
CA SER A 631 1.47 12.00 -20.09
C SER A 631 1.58 11.80 -18.58
N GLU A 632 1.34 12.86 -17.80
CA GLU A 632 1.39 12.79 -16.33
C GLU A 632 0.45 11.70 -15.79
N GLY A 633 0.98 10.86 -14.89
CA GLY A 633 0.27 9.69 -14.35
C GLY A 633 0.15 8.50 -15.30
N SER A 634 0.71 8.54 -16.51
CA SER A 634 0.73 7.40 -17.43
C SER A 634 1.71 6.31 -16.97
N THR A 635 1.32 5.06 -17.20
CA THR A 635 2.16 3.87 -17.02
C THR A 635 2.73 3.34 -18.35
N ASP A 636 2.56 4.09 -19.43
CA ASP A 636 3.08 3.73 -20.74
C ASP A 636 4.60 3.81 -20.76
N THR A 637 5.21 3.08 -21.69
CA THR A 637 6.66 2.97 -21.82
C THR A 637 7.11 3.36 -23.21
N ILE A 638 8.21 4.10 -23.31
CA ILE A 638 8.87 4.40 -24.59
C ILE A 638 10.00 3.39 -24.83
N GLN A 639 10.03 2.82 -26.04
CA GLN A 639 10.93 1.73 -26.38
C GLN A 639 12.35 2.22 -26.70
N VAL A 640 13.33 1.70 -25.99
CA VAL A 640 14.76 1.77 -26.33
C VAL A 640 15.16 0.40 -26.87
N ASN A 641 15.31 0.28 -28.18
CA ASN A 641 15.72 -0.97 -28.81
C ASN A 641 17.24 -1.08 -28.79
N GLY A 642 17.78 -2.04 -28.06
CA GLY A 642 19.23 -2.22 -27.93
C GLY A 642 19.93 -2.65 -29.23
N GLY A 643 19.21 -3.15 -30.24
CA GLY A 643 19.85 -3.56 -31.51
C GLY A 643 20.92 -4.65 -31.36
N GLY A 644 20.83 -5.46 -30.29
CA GLY A 644 21.85 -6.44 -29.93
C GLY A 644 23.06 -5.87 -29.18
N LYS A 645 22.97 -4.64 -28.69
CA LYS A 645 23.95 -3.98 -27.80
C LYS A 645 23.58 -4.14 -26.34
N SER A 646 24.48 -3.74 -25.46
CA SER A 646 24.33 -3.76 -24.00
C SER A 646 24.27 -2.35 -23.43
N ILE A 647 23.66 -2.20 -22.24
CA ILE A 647 23.70 -0.98 -21.44
C ILE A 647 24.21 -1.30 -20.04
N THR A 648 25.17 -0.52 -19.55
CA THR A 648 25.75 -0.64 -18.21
C THR A 648 25.54 0.65 -17.42
N PHE A 649 25.01 0.54 -16.22
CA PHE A 649 24.87 1.62 -15.26
C PHE A 649 26.02 1.58 -14.26
N SER A 650 26.92 2.55 -14.36
CA SER A 650 28.13 2.73 -13.55
C SER A 650 28.04 3.93 -12.59
N CYS A 651 26.89 4.63 -12.54
CA CYS A 651 26.57 5.66 -11.55
C CYS A 651 25.09 5.61 -11.15
N ASN A 652 24.75 6.18 -9.99
CA ASN A 652 23.37 6.14 -9.47
C ASN A 652 22.40 6.75 -10.48
N THR A 653 21.32 6.03 -10.80
CA THR A 653 20.42 6.38 -11.91
C THR A 653 18.96 6.10 -11.56
N THR A 654 18.06 7.00 -11.93
CA THR A 654 16.60 6.77 -11.88
C THR A 654 16.08 6.48 -13.29
N LEU A 655 15.25 5.45 -13.44
CA LEU A 655 14.66 5.03 -14.72
C LEU A 655 13.12 5.07 -14.63
N LYS A 656 12.46 5.73 -15.57
CA LYS A 656 10.98 5.84 -15.56
C LYS A 656 10.36 5.64 -16.94
N ASN A 657 9.30 4.85 -17.03
CA ASN A 657 8.48 4.75 -18.25
C ASN A 657 9.27 4.37 -19.53
N LEU A 658 10.19 3.41 -19.42
CA LEU A 658 11.03 2.94 -20.52
C LEU A 658 10.86 1.44 -20.77
N GLU A 659 11.00 1.01 -22.03
CA GLU A 659 11.14 -0.40 -22.39
C GLU A 659 12.53 -0.65 -23.01
N PHE A 660 13.42 -1.31 -22.26
CA PHE A 660 14.69 -1.83 -22.77
C PHE A 660 14.44 -3.14 -23.52
N LYS A 661 14.37 -3.07 -24.84
CA LYS A 661 14.02 -4.20 -25.69
C LYS A 661 15.20 -4.69 -26.50
N SER A 662 15.37 -6.01 -26.62
CA SER A 662 16.34 -6.60 -27.54
C SER A 662 17.79 -6.13 -27.35
N PHE A 663 18.14 -5.80 -26.10
CA PHE A 663 19.54 -5.72 -25.69
C PHE A 663 20.14 -7.13 -25.65
N ALA A 664 21.44 -7.25 -25.92
CA ALA A 664 22.13 -8.53 -25.89
C ALA A 664 23.53 -8.41 -25.29
N ALA A 665 24.00 -9.53 -24.74
CA ALA A 665 25.35 -9.69 -24.25
C ALA A 665 25.91 -11.09 -24.58
N SER A 666 27.23 -11.21 -24.49
CA SER A 666 27.94 -12.48 -24.55
C SER A 666 29.08 -12.46 -23.53
N SER A 667 28.72 -12.35 -22.25
CA SER A 667 29.66 -12.11 -21.15
C SER A 667 29.24 -12.87 -19.90
N THR A 668 30.22 -13.38 -19.14
CA THR A 668 29.99 -14.01 -17.84
C THR A 668 29.93 -13.02 -16.67
N THR A 669 30.35 -11.77 -16.91
CA THR A 669 30.49 -10.71 -15.90
C THR A 669 29.64 -9.48 -16.23
N SER A 670 28.78 -9.56 -17.25
CA SER A 670 27.82 -8.51 -17.61
C SER A 670 26.62 -9.13 -18.33
N GLY A 671 25.50 -8.42 -18.31
CA GLY A 671 24.27 -8.76 -19.00
C GLY A 671 23.83 -7.69 -20.00
N PRO A 672 22.72 -7.91 -20.71
CA PRO A 672 22.14 -6.94 -21.64
C PRO A 672 21.85 -5.59 -20.97
N VAL A 673 21.30 -5.64 -19.77
CA VAL A 673 21.23 -4.51 -18.83
C VAL A 673 22.09 -4.87 -17.62
N THR A 674 23.11 -4.08 -17.33
CA THR A 674 24.05 -4.33 -16.23
C THR A 674 23.98 -3.21 -15.20
N ILE A 675 23.82 -3.57 -13.92
CA ILE A 675 23.97 -2.64 -12.80
C ILE A 675 25.33 -2.93 -12.17
N ALA A 676 26.27 -1.98 -12.25
CA ALA A 676 27.61 -2.18 -11.74
C ALA A 676 27.63 -2.23 -10.20
N SER A 677 28.72 -2.78 -9.65
CA SER A 677 28.92 -2.83 -8.20
C SER A 677 28.92 -1.43 -7.56
N SER A 678 28.35 -1.31 -6.36
CA SER A 678 28.24 -0.04 -5.61
C SER A 678 27.39 1.05 -6.29
N VAL A 679 26.61 0.70 -7.31
CA VAL A 679 25.67 1.61 -7.99
C VAL A 679 24.26 1.33 -7.51
N GLU A 680 23.48 2.39 -7.31
CA GLU A 680 22.05 2.30 -7.03
C GLU A 680 21.22 2.68 -8.26
N VAL A 681 20.32 1.80 -8.68
CA VAL A 681 19.35 2.07 -9.75
C VAL A 681 17.94 1.86 -9.23
N GLU A 682 17.13 2.90 -9.36
CA GLU A 682 15.70 2.88 -9.06
C GLU A 682 14.91 2.91 -10.37
N ALA A 683 14.07 1.91 -10.61
CA ALA A 683 13.27 1.80 -11.82
C ALA A 683 11.78 1.75 -11.50
N GLU A 684 11.01 2.62 -12.16
CA GLU A 684 9.56 2.72 -12.01
C GLU A 684 8.88 2.60 -13.38
N TYR A 685 7.91 1.68 -13.52
CA TYR A 685 7.24 1.40 -14.80
C TYR A 685 8.23 1.09 -15.95
N VAL A 686 9.32 0.37 -15.65
CA VAL A 686 10.30 -0.05 -16.65
C VAL A 686 10.01 -1.47 -17.12
N LYS A 687 10.16 -1.70 -18.43
CA LYS A 687 10.10 -3.02 -19.05
C LYS A 687 11.48 -3.43 -19.56
N VAL A 688 11.88 -4.68 -19.34
CA VAL A 688 13.04 -5.30 -19.97
C VAL A 688 12.55 -6.52 -20.73
N THR A 689 12.61 -6.46 -22.06
CA THR A 689 11.90 -7.41 -22.93
C THR A 689 12.79 -7.99 -24.03
N ASN A 690 12.63 -9.29 -24.31
CA ASN A 690 13.29 -9.95 -25.45
C ASN A 690 14.82 -9.77 -25.48
N CYS A 691 15.45 -9.74 -24.31
CA CYS A 691 16.90 -9.61 -24.14
C CYS A 691 17.58 -10.98 -24.07
N THR A 692 18.86 -11.09 -24.44
CA THR A 692 19.57 -12.37 -24.38
C THR A 692 21.02 -12.24 -23.97
N ASN A 693 21.47 -13.11 -23.07
CA ASN A 693 22.89 -13.31 -22.80
C ASN A 693 23.32 -14.72 -23.25
N THR A 694 24.10 -14.80 -24.32
CA THR A 694 24.39 -16.08 -25.01
C THR A 694 25.46 -16.94 -24.35
N ASN A 695 26.28 -16.37 -23.45
CA ASN A 695 27.38 -17.07 -22.79
C ASN A 695 27.48 -16.73 -21.29
N GLY A 696 26.36 -16.31 -20.68
CA GLY A 696 26.42 -15.49 -19.48
C GLY A 696 25.33 -15.71 -18.46
N ARG A 697 25.22 -14.72 -17.58
CA ARG A 697 24.28 -14.64 -16.47
C ARG A 697 23.42 -13.41 -16.68
N GLY A 698 22.17 -13.43 -16.20
CA GLY A 698 21.26 -12.31 -16.34
C GLY A 698 20.84 -12.12 -17.79
N GLY A 699 19.86 -12.91 -18.25
CA GLY A 699 19.40 -12.86 -19.64
C GLY A 699 18.68 -11.55 -19.98
N GLY A 700 18.10 -10.86 -18.99
CA GLY A 700 17.62 -9.49 -19.08
C GLY A 700 18.52 -8.54 -18.31
N ILE A 701 18.63 -8.77 -17.00
CA ILE A 701 19.35 -7.90 -16.06
C ILE A 701 20.43 -8.70 -15.33
N TYR A 702 21.63 -8.14 -15.27
CA TYR A 702 22.73 -8.59 -14.43
C TYR A 702 23.02 -7.52 -13.36
N ASN A 703 22.74 -7.84 -12.09
CA ASN A 703 22.83 -6.91 -10.97
C ASN A 703 24.03 -7.23 -10.07
N GLU A 704 24.98 -6.30 -9.97
CA GLU A 704 26.08 -6.29 -8.99
C GLU A 704 25.94 -5.16 -7.96
N GLY A 705 24.98 -4.25 -8.13
CA GLY A 705 24.73 -3.10 -7.26
C GLY A 705 23.46 -3.23 -6.43
N THR A 706 22.80 -2.10 -6.16
CA THR A 706 21.48 -2.01 -5.53
C THR A 706 20.45 -1.71 -6.61
N LEU A 707 19.49 -2.61 -6.81
CA LEU A 707 18.44 -2.46 -7.81
C LEU A 707 17.06 -2.49 -7.16
N THR A 708 16.29 -1.43 -7.36
CA THR A 708 14.88 -1.36 -6.96
C THR A 708 13.99 -1.35 -8.20
N LEU A 709 13.07 -2.31 -8.29
CA LEU A 709 12.09 -2.43 -9.37
C LEU A 709 10.69 -2.22 -8.81
N THR A 710 10.05 -1.12 -9.20
CA THR A 710 8.70 -0.75 -8.78
C THR A 710 7.75 -0.75 -9.99
N ASN A 711 6.72 -1.59 -9.96
CA ASN A 711 5.77 -1.74 -11.06
C ASN A 711 6.44 -2.04 -12.42
N CYS A 712 7.56 -2.76 -12.39
CA CYS A 712 8.34 -3.09 -13.58
C CYS A 712 7.92 -4.44 -14.19
N THR A 713 8.38 -4.72 -15.41
CA THR A 713 8.26 -6.06 -16.03
C THR A 713 9.57 -6.52 -16.63
N VAL A 714 10.01 -7.75 -16.32
CA VAL A 714 11.13 -8.42 -17.00
C VAL A 714 10.61 -9.68 -17.69
N SER A 715 10.63 -9.70 -19.02
CA SER A 715 10.00 -10.81 -19.74
C SER A 715 10.64 -11.21 -21.05
N GLU A 716 10.45 -12.47 -21.42
CA GLU A 716 10.95 -13.02 -22.69
C GLU A 716 12.49 -12.93 -22.81
N CYS A 717 13.19 -12.90 -21.68
CA CYS A 717 14.65 -12.85 -21.65
C CYS A 717 15.29 -14.25 -21.52
N ALA A 718 16.51 -14.40 -22.05
CA ALA A 718 17.18 -15.70 -22.13
C ALA A 718 18.64 -15.72 -21.63
N ALA A 719 18.85 -16.50 -20.58
CA ALA A 719 20.08 -17.11 -20.03
C ALA A 719 20.62 -18.32 -20.80
N THR A 720 21.31 -18.20 -21.94
CA THR A 720 21.71 -19.42 -22.69
C THR A 720 22.87 -20.16 -22.00
N TYR A 721 22.70 -21.47 -21.82
CA TYR A 721 23.74 -22.34 -21.28
C TYR A 721 24.78 -22.71 -22.34
N SER A 722 26.05 -22.67 -21.96
CA SER A 722 27.19 -23.05 -22.78
C SER A 722 27.97 -24.19 -22.11
N THR A 723 28.22 -25.26 -22.87
CA THR A 723 29.00 -26.42 -22.40
C THR A 723 30.50 -26.14 -22.30
N THR A 724 30.97 -25.04 -22.90
CA THR A 724 32.39 -24.64 -22.91
C THR A 724 32.70 -23.53 -21.91
N VAL A 725 31.68 -22.85 -21.37
CA VAL A 725 31.82 -21.74 -20.43
C VAL A 725 31.25 -22.14 -19.07
N THR A 726 32.11 -22.15 -18.05
CA THR A 726 31.69 -22.46 -16.68
C THR A 726 30.70 -21.42 -16.16
N ASN A 727 29.70 -21.85 -15.38
CA ASN A 727 28.73 -20.98 -14.72
C ASN A 727 27.86 -20.10 -15.66
N SER A 728 27.68 -20.51 -16.93
CA SER A 728 26.74 -19.89 -17.87
C SER A 728 25.29 -20.36 -17.63
N GLY A 729 24.31 -19.63 -18.17
CA GLY A 729 22.89 -20.01 -18.16
C GLY A 729 22.18 -19.81 -16.83
N ARG A 730 22.51 -18.75 -16.09
CA ARG A 730 21.91 -18.42 -14.78
C ARG A 730 21.07 -17.16 -14.84
N GLY A 731 19.84 -17.22 -14.32
CA GLY A 731 18.96 -16.05 -14.21
C GLY A 731 18.46 -15.58 -15.56
N GLY A 732 17.43 -16.22 -16.10
CA GLY A 732 16.93 -15.92 -17.45
C GLY A 732 16.39 -14.50 -17.57
N GLY A 733 15.64 -14.05 -16.56
CA GLY A 733 15.27 -12.65 -16.40
C GLY A 733 16.37 -11.87 -15.69
N ILE A 734 16.65 -12.24 -14.45
CA ILE A 734 17.52 -11.47 -13.55
C ILE A 734 18.56 -12.38 -12.88
N PHE A 735 19.82 -11.95 -12.88
CA PHE A 735 20.87 -12.50 -12.03
C PHE A 735 21.28 -11.43 -11.00
N SER A 736 21.30 -11.77 -9.71
CA SER A 736 21.75 -10.88 -8.64
C SER A 736 22.98 -11.48 -7.94
N ALA A 737 24.12 -10.81 -8.07
CA ALA A 737 25.44 -11.26 -7.58
C ALA A 737 25.56 -11.17 -6.05
N ALA A 738 26.53 -11.87 -5.44
CA ALA A 738 26.60 -12.05 -3.98
C ALA A 738 26.56 -10.76 -3.14
N ASP A 739 27.25 -9.69 -3.58
CA ASP A 739 27.35 -8.43 -2.85
C ASP A 739 26.30 -7.38 -3.28
N SER A 740 25.35 -7.78 -4.13
CA SER A 740 24.26 -6.93 -4.61
C SER A 740 23.06 -6.91 -3.65
N SER A 741 22.10 -6.03 -3.92
CA SER A 741 20.75 -6.11 -3.34
C SER A 741 19.70 -5.89 -4.42
N LEU A 742 18.53 -6.53 -4.26
CA LEU A 742 17.43 -6.43 -5.22
C LEU A 742 16.09 -6.37 -4.48
N THR A 743 15.30 -5.34 -4.81
CA THR A 743 13.94 -5.14 -4.30
C THR A 743 12.95 -5.17 -5.45
N LEU A 744 11.90 -5.98 -5.31
CA LEU A 744 10.77 -6.03 -6.23
C LEU A 744 9.50 -5.63 -5.48
N ASP A 745 8.86 -4.58 -5.98
CA ASP A 745 7.56 -4.11 -5.51
C ASP A 745 6.60 -3.96 -6.69
N GLY A 746 5.46 -4.64 -6.67
CA GLY A 746 4.51 -4.66 -7.80
C GLY A 746 5.08 -5.15 -9.13
N THR A 747 6.24 -5.82 -9.14
CA THR A 747 6.99 -6.14 -10.36
C THR A 747 6.64 -7.53 -10.89
N THR A 748 6.62 -7.70 -12.22
CA THR A 748 6.35 -8.98 -12.88
C THR A 748 7.58 -9.52 -13.61
N VAL A 749 7.98 -10.76 -13.34
CA VAL A 749 9.05 -11.47 -14.06
C VAL A 749 8.48 -12.72 -14.72
N LYS A 750 8.38 -12.70 -16.06
CA LYS A 750 7.64 -13.75 -16.77
C LYS A 750 8.23 -14.25 -18.07
N THR A 751 7.97 -15.52 -18.40
CA THR A 751 8.31 -16.10 -19.71
C THR A 751 9.82 -16.03 -20.01
N ASN A 752 10.66 -16.04 -18.97
CA ASN A 752 12.11 -16.05 -19.11
C ASN A 752 12.66 -17.48 -19.10
N ASN A 753 13.81 -17.67 -19.74
CA ASN A 753 14.41 -18.99 -19.91
C ASN A 753 15.89 -19.03 -19.51
N ALA A 754 16.30 -20.06 -18.76
CA ALA A 754 17.70 -20.31 -18.41
C ALA A 754 17.96 -21.80 -18.14
N ALA A 755 19.20 -22.18 -17.84
CA ALA A 755 19.48 -23.52 -17.29
C ALA A 755 19.21 -23.60 -15.78
N THR A 756 19.40 -22.49 -15.07
CA THR A 756 19.16 -22.39 -13.63
C THR A 756 18.57 -21.03 -13.29
N GLY A 757 17.44 -21.02 -12.59
CA GLY A 757 16.73 -19.79 -12.27
C GLY A 757 16.10 -19.18 -13.52
N GLY A 758 15.02 -19.80 -14.03
CA GLY A 758 14.40 -19.37 -15.30
C GLY A 758 14.01 -17.89 -15.26
N GLY A 759 13.41 -17.44 -14.17
CA GLY A 759 13.22 -16.01 -13.87
C GLY A 759 14.43 -15.41 -13.18
N PHE A 760 14.80 -15.93 -12.01
CA PHE A 760 15.81 -15.35 -11.13
C PHE A 760 16.90 -16.33 -10.74
N TYR A 761 18.12 -15.82 -10.63
CA TYR A 761 19.19 -16.46 -9.89
C TYR A 761 19.74 -15.50 -8.83
N ILE A 762 19.71 -15.93 -7.57
CA ILE A 762 19.98 -15.10 -6.39
C ILE A 762 21.25 -15.60 -5.69
N GLU A 763 22.28 -14.77 -5.63
CA GLU A 763 23.44 -14.92 -4.75
C GLU A 763 23.44 -13.90 -3.59
N SER A 764 22.59 -12.89 -3.68
CA SER A 764 22.41 -11.74 -2.77
C SER A 764 21.22 -11.87 -1.81
N THR A 765 20.93 -10.79 -1.09
CA THR A 765 19.63 -10.58 -0.43
C THR A 765 18.61 -9.96 -1.39
N VAL A 766 17.45 -10.60 -1.50
CA VAL A 766 16.32 -10.18 -2.34
C VAL A 766 15.05 -10.04 -1.51
N THR A 767 14.33 -8.94 -1.70
CA THR A 767 12.99 -8.71 -1.13
C THR A 767 11.96 -8.67 -2.24
N MET A 768 10.89 -9.45 -2.10
CA MET A 768 9.78 -9.52 -3.05
C MET A 768 8.45 -9.25 -2.34
N THR A 769 7.80 -8.16 -2.73
CA THR A 769 6.51 -7.70 -2.19
C THR A 769 5.55 -7.47 -3.34
N ASP A 770 4.32 -7.98 -3.21
CA ASP A 770 3.24 -7.85 -4.21
C ASP A 770 3.66 -8.09 -5.67
N SER A 771 4.66 -8.96 -5.87
CA SER A 771 5.32 -9.17 -7.16
C SER A 771 5.05 -10.56 -7.71
N THR A 772 5.11 -10.73 -9.02
CA THR A 772 4.74 -11.99 -9.71
C THR A 772 5.91 -12.59 -10.49
N VAL A 773 6.18 -13.87 -10.27
CA VAL A 773 7.16 -14.68 -11.02
C VAL A 773 6.41 -15.80 -11.73
N GLN A 774 6.20 -15.68 -13.05
CA GLN A 774 5.34 -16.63 -13.76
C GLN A 774 5.86 -17.17 -15.09
N GLU A 775 5.49 -18.39 -15.44
CA GLU A 775 5.75 -18.97 -16.76
C GLU A 775 7.23 -18.99 -17.16
N ASN A 776 8.13 -18.92 -16.18
CA ASN A 776 9.56 -19.02 -16.43
C ASN A 776 9.98 -20.50 -16.50
N THR A 777 11.01 -20.77 -17.28
CA THR A 777 11.50 -22.12 -17.53
C THR A 777 12.99 -22.22 -17.21
N ALA A 778 13.34 -23.22 -16.42
CA ALA A 778 14.71 -23.71 -16.27
C ALA A 778 14.82 -25.05 -17.00
N ASP A 779 15.51 -25.10 -18.14
CA ASP A 779 15.72 -26.34 -18.92
C ASP A 779 17.17 -26.44 -19.40
N SER A 780 17.79 -27.59 -19.14
CA SER A 780 19.16 -27.87 -19.59
C SER A 780 19.48 -29.36 -19.55
N THR A 781 20.55 -29.73 -20.26
CA THR A 781 21.09 -31.09 -20.22
C THR A 781 21.66 -31.48 -18.85
N ILE A 782 21.98 -30.50 -18.01
CA ILE A 782 22.45 -30.68 -16.63
C ILE A 782 21.32 -30.77 -15.59
N GLY A 783 20.06 -30.70 -16.04
CA GLY A 783 18.87 -30.70 -15.19
C GLY A 783 18.46 -29.28 -14.79
N GLY A 784 17.21 -28.91 -15.06
CA GLY A 784 16.64 -27.63 -14.68
C GLY A 784 16.51 -27.48 -13.17
N MET A 785 16.94 -26.32 -12.66
CA MET A 785 16.87 -25.98 -11.24
C MET A 785 16.25 -24.61 -11.05
N GLY A 786 15.17 -24.52 -10.27
CA GLY A 786 14.47 -23.26 -10.01
C GLY A 786 13.80 -22.73 -11.26
N GLY A 787 12.69 -23.33 -11.67
CA GLY A 787 11.97 -22.91 -12.88
C GLY A 787 11.62 -21.42 -12.85
N GLY A 788 11.16 -20.94 -11.69
CA GLY A 788 11.01 -19.51 -11.41
C GLY A 788 12.28 -18.91 -10.81
N ILE A 789 12.68 -19.41 -9.64
CA ILE A 789 13.73 -18.81 -8.80
C ILE A 789 14.74 -19.87 -8.38
N TYR A 790 16.03 -19.54 -8.50
CA TYR A 790 17.10 -20.27 -7.85
C TYR A 790 17.79 -19.40 -6.78
N ILE A 791 17.89 -19.91 -5.55
CA ILE A 791 18.58 -19.25 -4.43
C ILE A 791 19.85 -20.04 -4.11
N SER A 792 21.01 -19.41 -4.35
CA SER A 792 22.32 -19.99 -4.08
C SER A 792 22.60 -20.10 -2.58
N ALA A 793 23.69 -20.78 -2.19
CA ALA A 793 24.06 -21.00 -0.80
C ALA A 793 24.31 -19.70 -0.01
N THR A 794 24.64 -18.60 -0.68
CA THR A 794 24.80 -17.27 -0.08
C THR A 794 23.56 -16.40 -0.22
N GLY A 795 22.63 -16.80 -1.09
CA GLY A 795 21.42 -16.05 -1.40
C GLY A 795 20.39 -16.12 -0.29
N ASN A 796 19.63 -15.04 -0.15
CA ASN A 796 18.51 -14.91 0.77
C ASN A 796 17.31 -14.31 0.04
N LEU A 797 16.14 -14.96 0.14
CA LEU A 797 14.88 -14.42 -0.38
C LEU A 797 13.88 -14.18 0.74
N THR A 798 13.34 -12.97 0.81
CA THR A 798 12.16 -12.66 1.62
C THR A 798 10.96 -12.41 0.71
N MET A 799 9.92 -13.23 0.85
CA MET A 799 8.67 -13.12 0.09
C MET A 799 7.52 -12.70 0.99
N SER A 800 6.81 -11.62 0.63
CA SER A 800 5.73 -11.03 1.43
C SER A 800 4.61 -10.42 0.57
N GLY A 801 3.57 -9.86 1.21
CA GLY A 801 2.39 -9.32 0.54
C GLY A 801 1.60 -10.39 -0.23
N ASN A 802 1.04 -10.00 -1.38
CA ASN A 802 0.33 -10.86 -2.33
C ASN A 802 1.26 -11.45 -3.41
N SER A 803 2.55 -11.51 -3.13
CA SER A 803 3.55 -12.05 -4.06
C SER A 803 3.15 -13.44 -4.59
N LEU A 804 3.42 -13.71 -5.87
CA LEU A 804 2.99 -14.92 -6.57
C LEU A 804 4.15 -15.57 -7.33
N VAL A 805 4.41 -16.86 -7.11
CA VAL A 805 5.31 -17.67 -7.94
C VAL A 805 4.50 -18.79 -8.60
N THR A 806 4.19 -18.66 -9.90
CA THR A 806 3.21 -19.52 -10.54
C THR A 806 3.54 -20.01 -11.94
N GLN A 807 3.09 -21.21 -12.32
CA GLN A 807 3.25 -21.74 -13.68
C GLN A 807 4.71 -21.85 -14.16
N ASN A 808 5.68 -21.90 -13.24
CA ASN A 808 7.07 -22.06 -13.61
C ASN A 808 7.43 -23.55 -13.75
N THR A 809 8.39 -23.83 -14.63
CA THR A 809 8.78 -25.21 -14.96
C THR A 809 10.28 -25.42 -14.82
N ALA A 810 10.67 -26.44 -14.06
CA ALA A 810 12.03 -26.98 -14.08
C ALA A 810 12.03 -28.30 -14.87
N GLY A 811 12.66 -28.31 -16.05
CA GLY A 811 12.74 -29.46 -16.95
C GLY A 811 14.12 -30.12 -16.95
N SER A 812 14.17 -31.44 -17.04
CA SER A 812 15.40 -32.17 -17.34
C SER A 812 15.27 -32.93 -18.66
N SER A 813 16.14 -32.58 -19.61
CA SER A 813 16.18 -33.21 -20.95
C SER A 813 17.02 -34.49 -21.00
N THR A 814 17.55 -34.97 -19.86
CA THR A 814 18.40 -36.17 -19.78
C THR A 814 17.93 -37.16 -18.71
N ASN A 815 18.23 -38.44 -18.91
CA ASN A 815 17.85 -39.54 -18.02
C ASN A 815 18.77 -39.71 -16.80
N THR A 816 19.81 -38.88 -16.66
CA THR A 816 20.79 -38.96 -15.56
C THR A 816 20.64 -37.84 -14.53
N ASN A 817 20.01 -36.73 -14.89
CA ASN A 817 19.93 -35.54 -14.05
C ASN A 817 18.48 -35.26 -13.62
N GLY A 818 18.27 -34.95 -12.34
CA GLY A 818 16.96 -34.61 -11.78
C GLY A 818 16.53 -33.17 -12.07
N ALA A 819 15.25 -32.88 -11.85
CA ALA A 819 14.70 -31.52 -11.87
C ALA A 819 14.38 -31.08 -10.44
N TYR A 820 14.73 -29.85 -10.08
CA TYR A 820 14.60 -29.38 -8.70
C TYR A 820 13.90 -28.03 -8.65
N GLY A 821 12.83 -27.92 -7.85
CA GLY A 821 12.17 -26.66 -7.60
C GLY A 821 11.46 -26.13 -8.83
N GLY A 822 10.28 -26.66 -9.16
CA GLY A 822 9.49 -26.17 -10.29
C GLY A 822 9.23 -24.67 -10.19
N GLY A 823 8.85 -24.21 -8.99
CA GLY A 823 8.80 -22.81 -8.63
C GLY A 823 10.16 -22.30 -8.17
N ILE A 824 10.64 -22.82 -7.05
CA ILE A 824 11.82 -22.33 -6.33
C ILE A 824 12.76 -23.48 -5.98
N MET A 825 14.04 -23.32 -6.32
CA MET A 825 15.12 -24.14 -5.78
C MET A 825 15.93 -23.32 -4.78
N CYS A 826 16.05 -23.78 -3.54
CA CYS A 826 16.74 -23.06 -2.48
C CYS A 826 17.87 -23.90 -1.88
N THR A 827 19.04 -23.29 -1.85
CA THR A 827 20.26 -23.87 -1.27
C THR A 827 20.83 -22.97 -0.15
N GLY A 828 20.52 -21.67 -0.21
CA GLY A 828 20.70 -20.69 0.88
C GLY A 828 19.45 -20.57 1.73
N SER A 829 19.05 -19.34 2.07
CA SER A 829 17.90 -19.14 2.96
C SER A 829 16.69 -18.51 2.27
N MET A 830 15.50 -18.87 2.75
CA MET A 830 14.25 -18.29 2.31
C MET A 830 13.28 -18.09 3.47
N THR A 831 12.66 -16.91 3.50
CA THR A 831 11.59 -16.54 4.43
C THR A 831 10.33 -16.22 3.65
N MET A 832 9.25 -16.96 3.93
CA MET A 832 7.93 -16.75 3.35
C MET A 832 6.96 -16.25 4.43
N ASN A 833 6.70 -14.94 4.42
CA ASN A 833 5.77 -14.30 5.35
C ASN A 833 4.34 -14.24 4.79
N GLY A 834 4.18 -14.38 3.48
CA GLY A 834 2.92 -14.27 2.76
C GLY A 834 3.04 -14.77 1.33
N GLY A 835 2.06 -14.42 0.50
CA GLY A 835 2.04 -14.76 -0.92
C GLY A 835 1.64 -16.21 -1.23
N THR A 836 1.73 -16.56 -2.52
CA THR A 836 1.32 -17.86 -3.06
C THR A 836 2.38 -18.46 -3.99
N ILE A 837 2.68 -19.74 -3.82
CA ILE A 837 3.51 -20.53 -4.75
C ILE A 837 2.61 -21.62 -5.34
N SER A 838 2.25 -21.51 -6.62
CA SER A 838 1.24 -22.41 -7.19
C SER A 838 1.45 -22.87 -8.62
N SER A 839 0.88 -24.01 -8.98
CA SER A 839 0.88 -24.47 -10.38
C SER A 839 2.26 -24.62 -11.00
N ASN A 840 3.30 -24.78 -10.19
CA ASN A 840 4.66 -24.99 -10.66
C ASN A 840 4.96 -26.49 -10.80
N ASN A 841 5.86 -26.82 -11.73
CA ASN A 841 6.08 -28.20 -12.13
C ASN A 841 7.58 -28.53 -12.23
N ALA A 842 8.01 -29.59 -11.56
CA ALA A 842 9.33 -30.18 -11.76
C ALA A 842 9.18 -31.44 -12.61
N LEU A 843 9.84 -31.48 -13.77
CA LEU A 843 9.70 -32.51 -14.78
C LEU A 843 11.04 -33.21 -15.02
N ALA A 844 11.17 -34.43 -14.46
CA ALA A 844 12.26 -35.34 -14.78
C ALA A 844 11.82 -36.36 -15.84
N THR A 845 12.76 -36.82 -16.67
CA THR A 845 12.55 -37.86 -17.69
C THR A 845 13.40 -39.10 -17.40
N GLY A 846 12.98 -40.25 -17.94
CA GLY A 846 13.71 -41.51 -17.80
C GLY A 846 13.75 -42.06 -16.37
N THR A 847 14.96 -42.32 -15.86
CA THR A 847 15.21 -42.88 -14.53
C THR A 847 15.49 -41.84 -13.45
N SER A 848 15.55 -40.56 -13.82
CA SER A 848 15.75 -39.45 -12.89
C SER A 848 14.50 -39.12 -12.09
N PHE A 849 14.68 -38.36 -11.01
CA PHE A 849 13.60 -37.89 -10.15
C PHE A 849 13.47 -36.37 -10.14
N SER A 850 12.26 -35.91 -9.90
CA SER A 850 11.92 -34.51 -9.69
C SER A 850 11.57 -34.24 -8.23
N TYR A 851 12.07 -33.13 -7.69
CA TYR A 851 11.92 -32.76 -6.28
C TYR A 851 11.33 -31.37 -6.15
N GLY A 852 10.32 -31.22 -5.28
CA GLY A 852 9.78 -29.92 -4.92
C GLY A 852 9.09 -29.24 -6.08
N GLY A 853 7.83 -29.59 -6.35
CA GLY A 853 7.08 -28.94 -7.43
C GLY A 853 6.97 -27.44 -7.20
N GLY A 854 6.64 -27.05 -5.96
CA GLY A 854 6.68 -25.67 -5.51
C GLY A 854 8.09 -25.26 -5.11
N ILE A 855 8.63 -25.92 -4.08
CA ILE A 855 9.93 -25.59 -3.49
C ILE A 855 10.78 -26.84 -3.30
N SER A 856 12.04 -26.81 -3.76
CA SER A 856 13.05 -27.80 -3.41
C SER A 856 14.13 -27.16 -2.54
N LEU A 857 14.35 -27.71 -1.36
CA LEU A 857 15.42 -27.35 -0.44
C LEU A 857 16.51 -28.43 -0.52
N TYR A 858 17.70 -28.06 -0.99
CA TYR A 858 18.78 -29.03 -1.16
C TYR A 858 20.10 -28.47 -0.66
N LYS A 859 20.78 -29.22 0.21
CA LYS A 859 22.08 -28.83 0.73
C LYS A 859 23.20 -29.13 -0.27
N PHE A 860 23.91 -28.08 -0.71
CA PHE A 860 25.19 -28.22 -1.41
C PHE A 860 26.36 -27.78 -0.53
N GLY A 861 27.37 -28.63 -0.40
CA GLY A 861 28.58 -28.31 0.36
C GLY A 861 28.39 -28.26 1.88
N SER A 862 29.18 -27.43 2.56
CA SER A 862 29.23 -27.33 4.03
C SER A 862 28.25 -26.33 4.64
N THR A 863 27.76 -25.37 3.86
CA THR A 863 26.83 -24.33 4.34
C THR A 863 25.42 -24.90 4.44
N LEU A 864 24.73 -24.61 5.54
CA LEU A 864 23.33 -24.97 5.74
C LEU A 864 22.47 -23.74 5.51
N GLY A 865 21.66 -23.80 4.45
CA GLY A 865 20.53 -22.90 4.27
C GLY A 865 19.42 -23.16 5.30
N SER A 866 18.38 -22.32 5.27
CA SER A 866 17.19 -22.50 6.11
C SER A 866 15.93 -22.08 5.37
N PHE A 867 14.79 -22.70 5.68
CA PHE A 867 13.50 -22.25 5.18
C PHE A 867 12.54 -22.00 6.33
N THR A 868 11.96 -20.80 6.36
CA THR A 868 10.93 -20.42 7.33
C THR A 868 9.67 -19.98 6.60
N MET A 869 8.53 -20.57 6.96
CA MET A 869 7.20 -20.15 6.48
C MET A 869 6.32 -19.80 7.68
N SER A 870 5.96 -18.52 7.78
CA SER A 870 5.04 -18.00 8.81
C SER A 870 3.66 -17.68 8.25
N GLY A 871 3.52 -17.61 6.92
CA GLY A 871 2.26 -17.33 6.23
C GLY A 871 2.29 -17.77 4.76
N GLY A 872 1.21 -17.44 4.04
CA GLY A 872 1.07 -17.73 2.60
C GLY A 872 0.58 -19.15 2.27
N THR A 873 0.53 -19.47 0.98
CA THR A 873 -0.02 -20.73 0.45
C THR A 873 0.88 -21.39 -0.61
N ILE A 874 1.13 -22.69 -0.50
CA ILE A 874 1.85 -23.50 -1.51
C ILE A 874 0.90 -24.55 -2.06
N SER A 875 0.41 -24.44 -3.30
CA SER A 875 -0.73 -25.24 -3.80
C SER A 875 -0.61 -25.62 -5.29
N LYS A 876 -1.32 -26.65 -5.78
CA LYS A 876 -1.30 -27.06 -7.21
C LYS A 876 0.07 -27.37 -7.81
N ASN A 877 1.10 -27.59 -7.01
CA ASN A 877 2.43 -27.88 -7.52
C ASN A 877 2.64 -29.39 -7.71
N SER A 878 3.54 -29.78 -8.62
CA SER A 878 3.75 -31.17 -9.02
C SER A 878 5.23 -31.58 -9.13
N ALA A 879 5.59 -32.74 -8.58
CA ALA A 879 6.91 -33.38 -8.66
C ALA A 879 6.82 -34.90 -8.36
N ASP A 880 7.93 -35.65 -8.38
CA ASP A 880 7.96 -37.04 -7.89
C ASP A 880 7.98 -37.09 -6.35
N PHE A 881 8.80 -36.23 -5.74
CA PHE A 881 8.97 -36.11 -4.29
C PHE A 881 8.61 -34.68 -3.85
N GLY A 882 7.70 -34.55 -2.90
CA GLY A 882 7.32 -33.24 -2.37
C GLY A 882 6.60 -32.41 -3.42
N GLY A 883 5.32 -32.69 -3.68
CA GLY A 883 4.54 -31.91 -4.66
C GLY A 883 4.58 -30.42 -4.33
N GLY A 884 4.36 -30.06 -3.06
CA GLY A 884 4.55 -28.72 -2.54
C GLY A 884 6.02 -28.42 -2.24
N ILE A 885 6.56 -29.06 -1.20
CA ILE A 885 7.93 -28.86 -0.71
C ILE A 885 8.67 -30.20 -0.66
N SER A 886 9.92 -30.22 -1.11
CA SER A 886 10.88 -31.30 -0.83
C SER A 886 12.10 -30.73 -0.12
N THR A 887 12.54 -31.34 0.99
CA THR A 887 13.82 -31.02 1.63
C THR A 887 14.75 -32.22 1.70
N GLN A 888 16.03 -31.96 1.40
CA GLN A 888 17.14 -32.90 1.53
C GLN A 888 18.30 -32.22 2.27
N GLY A 889 18.35 -32.43 3.58
CA GLY A 889 19.43 -31.94 4.45
C GLY A 889 19.39 -30.45 4.81
N ILE A 890 18.30 -29.73 4.50
CA ILE A 890 18.04 -28.35 4.97
C ILE A 890 16.92 -28.36 6.01
N ASP A 891 17.08 -27.57 7.08
CA ASP A 891 16.09 -27.44 8.15
C ASP A 891 14.86 -26.65 7.70
N LEU A 892 13.69 -27.10 8.15
CA LEU A 892 12.38 -26.62 7.74
C LEU A 892 11.56 -26.15 8.95
N THR A 893 11.23 -24.87 9.01
CA THR A 893 10.36 -24.29 10.06
C THR A 893 9.04 -23.79 9.46
N LEU A 894 7.93 -24.38 9.88
CA LEU A 894 6.57 -24.10 9.39
C LEU A 894 5.71 -23.58 10.55
N SER A 895 5.78 -22.28 10.83
CA SER A 895 5.06 -21.61 11.91
C SER A 895 3.67 -21.09 11.52
N GLY A 896 3.29 -21.20 10.24
CA GLY A 896 1.98 -20.78 9.75
C GLY A 896 1.76 -21.11 8.27
N GLY A 897 0.69 -20.55 7.70
CA GLY A 897 0.34 -20.71 6.29
C GLY A 897 -0.29 -22.07 5.93
N THR A 898 -0.41 -22.33 4.63
CA THR A 898 -1.05 -23.55 4.08
C THR A 898 -0.16 -24.23 3.02
N ILE A 899 0.07 -25.54 3.16
CA ILE A 899 0.64 -26.39 2.10
C ILE A 899 -0.48 -27.25 1.54
N GLY A 900 -0.99 -26.86 0.39
CA GLY A 900 -2.04 -27.52 -0.37
C GLY A 900 -3.23 -26.60 -0.64
N GLY A 901 -4.40 -27.18 -0.89
CA GLY A 901 -5.54 -26.48 -1.49
C GLY A 901 -6.75 -26.33 -0.57
N SER A 902 -7.86 -25.85 -1.16
CA SER A 902 -9.21 -26.00 -0.59
C SER A 902 -9.92 -27.29 -1.02
N THR A 903 -9.41 -27.93 -2.07
CA THR A 903 -9.89 -29.19 -2.65
C THR A 903 -8.70 -29.96 -3.21
N TYR A 904 -8.85 -31.25 -3.51
CA TYR A 904 -7.79 -32.06 -4.12
C TYR A 904 -7.29 -31.52 -5.47
N VAL A 905 -8.17 -30.91 -6.27
CA VAL A 905 -7.80 -30.26 -7.55
C VAL A 905 -6.90 -29.05 -7.33
N ASN A 906 -7.02 -28.41 -6.17
CA ASN A 906 -6.17 -27.30 -5.75
C ASN A 906 -4.97 -27.77 -4.91
N GLY A 907 -4.85 -29.06 -4.61
CA GLY A 907 -3.78 -29.63 -3.82
C GLY A 907 -2.47 -29.77 -4.57
N ASN A 908 -1.37 -29.92 -3.85
CA ASN A 908 -0.13 -30.36 -4.47
C ASN A 908 -0.19 -31.87 -4.76
N THR A 909 0.49 -32.29 -5.83
CA THR A 909 0.51 -33.69 -6.26
C THR A 909 1.94 -34.22 -6.31
N SER A 910 2.19 -35.41 -5.77
CA SER A 910 3.44 -36.12 -5.99
C SER A 910 3.24 -37.48 -6.64
N LYS A 911 4.12 -37.84 -7.58
CA LYS A 911 4.07 -39.15 -8.25
C LYS A 911 4.62 -40.29 -7.39
N LYS A 912 5.36 -40.00 -6.32
CA LYS A 912 5.91 -41.00 -5.42
C LYS A 912 5.59 -40.69 -3.98
N PHE A 913 6.27 -39.70 -3.39
CA PHE A 913 6.22 -39.49 -1.93
C PHE A 913 5.96 -38.03 -1.56
N GLY A 914 5.22 -37.81 -0.48
CA GLY A 914 5.01 -36.48 0.08
C GLY A 914 4.19 -35.58 -0.85
N GLY A 915 2.88 -35.76 -0.90
CA GLY A 915 2.03 -34.93 -1.77
C GLY A 915 2.20 -33.44 -1.44
N GLY A 916 2.14 -33.11 -0.15
CA GLY A 916 2.44 -31.77 0.37
C GLY A 916 3.93 -31.58 0.62
N LEU A 917 4.50 -32.40 1.50
CA LEU A 917 5.86 -32.26 2.01
C LEU A 917 6.64 -33.58 1.96
N TYR A 918 7.86 -33.54 1.45
CA TYR A 918 8.86 -34.60 1.57
C TYR A 918 10.05 -34.11 2.41
N VAL A 919 10.44 -34.86 3.44
CA VAL A 919 11.57 -34.57 4.34
C VAL A 919 12.53 -35.75 4.34
N GLY A 920 13.65 -35.65 3.62
CA GLY A 920 14.61 -36.75 3.47
C GLY A 920 16.00 -36.42 4.00
N ALA A 921 16.69 -37.44 4.52
CA ALA A 921 18.13 -37.37 4.78
C ALA A 921 18.93 -37.29 3.46
N LEU A 922 19.98 -36.47 3.46
CA LEU A 922 20.91 -36.37 2.33
C LEU A 922 22.17 -37.19 2.62
N THR A 923 22.48 -38.16 1.76
CA THR A 923 23.76 -38.87 1.79
C THR A 923 24.71 -38.26 0.76
N SER A 924 25.78 -37.60 1.23
CA SER A 924 26.79 -36.99 0.36
C SER A 924 28.19 -37.28 0.89
N GLY A 925 29.08 -37.82 0.05
CA GLY A 925 30.47 -38.13 0.43
C GLY A 925 30.60 -39.14 1.58
N GLY A 926 29.61 -40.02 1.78
CA GLY A 926 29.57 -40.97 2.90
C GLY A 926 29.07 -40.38 4.24
N SER A 927 28.79 -39.07 4.29
CA SER A 927 28.16 -38.43 5.44
C SER A 927 26.64 -38.30 5.23
N ILE A 928 25.87 -38.63 6.26
CA ILE A 928 24.41 -38.51 6.27
C ILE A 928 24.04 -37.21 7.00
N THR A 929 23.50 -36.24 6.28
CA THR A 929 22.89 -35.03 6.88
C THR A 929 21.40 -35.28 7.09
N LYS A 930 20.96 -35.33 8.35
CA LYS A 930 19.56 -35.50 8.74
C LYS A 930 18.92 -34.13 8.98
N PRO A 931 17.90 -33.71 8.19
CA PRO A 931 17.24 -32.43 8.44
C PRO A 931 16.32 -32.51 9.65
N THR A 932 15.99 -31.35 10.20
CA THR A 932 14.90 -31.16 11.16
C THR A 932 13.70 -30.50 10.49
N CYS A 933 12.49 -30.84 10.95
CA CYS A 933 11.26 -30.20 10.53
C CYS A 933 10.40 -29.82 11.74
N ALA A 934 10.08 -28.55 11.91
CA ALA A 934 9.22 -28.06 12.97
C ALA A 934 7.91 -27.51 12.38
N ILE A 935 6.79 -28.15 12.72
CA ILE A 935 5.44 -27.72 12.36
C ILE A 935 4.75 -27.15 13.61
N ASN A 936 4.50 -25.84 13.57
CA ASN A 936 3.89 -25.09 14.67
C ASN A 936 2.95 -24.02 14.11
N GLY A 937 1.85 -24.45 13.48
CA GLY A 937 0.77 -23.57 13.01
C GLY A 937 0.41 -23.74 11.54
N CYS A 938 1.17 -24.52 10.78
CA CYS A 938 0.93 -24.74 9.35
C CYS A 938 -0.20 -25.76 9.11
N ASN A 939 -0.98 -25.53 8.04
CA ASN A 939 -2.02 -26.44 7.56
C ASN A 939 -1.58 -27.17 6.28
N ILE A 940 -1.26 -28.46 6.38
CA ILE A 940 -0.92 -29.32 5.25
C ILE A 940 -2.17 -30.08 4.81
N LYS A 941 -2.83 -29.62 3.74
CA LYS A 941 -4.16 -30.15 3.38
C LYS A 941 -4.48 -30.33 1.91
N TYR A 942 -5.34 -31.31 1.62
CA TYR A 942 -5.80 -31.64 0.27
C TYR A 942 -4.70 -32.04 -0.71
N ASN A 943 -3.53 -32.46 -0.23
CA ASN A 943 -2.46 -32.92 -1.10
C ASN A 943 -2.66 -34.39 -1.50
N THR A 944 -2.13 -34.76 -2.66
CA THR A 944 -2.24 -36.11 -3.21
C THR A 944 -0.86 -36.70 -3.47
N SER A 945 -0.64 -37.95 -3.09
CA SER A 945 0.53 -38.73 -3.51
C SER A 945 0.10 -40.05 -4.15
N ASN A 946 0.92 -40.59 -5.05
CA ASN A 946 0.61 -41.87 -5.70
C ASN A 946 1.20 -43.09 -4.96
N GLU A 947 2.20 -42.94 -4.08
CA GLU A 947 2.76 -44.08 -3.35
C GLU A 947 2.67 -43.91 -1.83
N SER A 948 3.22 -42.83 -1.25
CA SER A 948 3.20 -42.70 0.22
C SER A 948 3.27 -41.27 0.74
N GLY A 949 2.67 -41.03 1.91
CA GLY A 949 2.70 -39.72 2.56
C GLY A 949 1.88 -38.69 1.79
N GLY A 950 0.55 -38.83 1.78
CA GLY A 950 -0.33 -37.92 1.06
C GLY A 950 -0.11 -36.46 1.49
N GLY A 951 -0.02 -36.22 2.79
CA GLY A 951 0.39 -34.94 3.36
C GLY A 951 1.91 -34.85 3.47
N VAL A 952 2.49 -35.69 4.31
CA VAL A 952 3.92 -35.66 4.69
C VAL A 952 4.56 -37.03 4.51
N PHE A 953 5.72 -37.06 3.86
CA PHE A 953 6.63 -38.20 3.90
C PHE A 953 7.95 -37.78 4.54
N ALA A 954 8.40 -38.55 5.53
CA ALA A 954 9.58 -38.24 6.32
C ALA A 954 10.50 -39.46 6.44
N GLU A 955 11.77 -39.29 6.07
CA GLU A 955 12.79 -40.33 6.12
C GLU A 955 14.10 -39.80 6.71
N GLY A 956 14.62 -40.48 7.74
CA GLY A 956 15.93 -40.16 8.27
C GLY A 956 16.02 -38.78 8.93
N CYS A 957 14.92 -38.22 9.43
CA CYS A 957 14.84 -36.87 9.97
C CYS A 957 14.28 -36.82 11.40
N THR A 958 14.33 -35.65 12.02
CA THR A 958 13.67 -35.36 13.31
C THR A 958 12.56 -34.34 13.07
N MET A 959 11.32 -34.71 13.41
CA MET A 959 10.14 -33.86 13.24
C MET A 959 9.47 -33.53 14.57
N THR A 960 9.00 -32.30 14.71
CA THR A 960 8.12 -31.87 15.79
C THR A 960 6.84 -31.29 15.21
N PHE A 961 5.69 -31.67 15.76
CA PHE A 961 4.38 -31.19 15.34
C PHE A 961 3.57 -30.80 16.59
N SER A 962 3.48 -29.49 16.84
CA SER A 962 2.95 -28.94 18.11
C SER A 962 1.62 -28.19 17.95
N SER A 963 1.36 -27.66 16.76
CA SER A 963 0.11 -27.00 16.39
C SER A 963 -0.05 -26.93 14.87
N GLY A 964 -1.26 -26.71 14.38
CA GLY A 964 -1.61 -26.79 12.95
C GLY A 964 -2.28 -28.13 12.61
N SER A 965 -2.51 -28.38 11.31
CA SER A 965 -3.21 -29.59 10.85
C SER A 965 -2.52 -30.27 9.67
N VAL A 966 -2.47 -31.60 9.67
CA VAL A 966 -2.24 -32.43 8.49
C VAL A 966 -3.57 -33.08 8.15
N SER A 967 -4.33 -32.48 7.24
CA SER A 967 -5.72 -32.88 7.05
C SER A 967 -6.19 -33.04 5.61
N ASN A 968 -7.17 -33.91 5.38
CA ASN A 968 -7.76 -34.12 4.06
C ASN A 968 -6.75 -34.51 2.98
N ASN A 969 -5.59 -35.06 3.32
CA ASN A 969 -4.61 -35.51 2.33
C ASN A 969 -4.94 -36.92 1.85
N LYS A 970 -4.52 -37.26 0.63
CA LYS A 970 -4.85 -38.53 -0.02
C LYS A 970 -3.61 -39.23 -0.56
N VAL A 971 -3.55 -40.54 -0.39
CA VAL A 971 -2.74 -41.39 -1.26
C VAL A 971 -3.65 -42.18 -2.18
N TYR A 972 -3.42 -42.10 -3.48
CA TYR A 972 -4.20 -42.79 -4.50
C TYR A 972 -3.35 -43.24 -5.69
N SER A 973 -3.44 -44.52 -6.04
CA SER A 973 -2.84 -45.03 -7.26
C SER A 973 -3.58 -46.26 -7.78
N ASP A 974 -3.66 -46.37 -9.10
CA ASP A 974 -4.16 -47.55 -9.82
C ASP A 974 -3.02 -48.47 -10.28
N ALA A 975 -1.76 -48.02 -10.17
CA ALA A 975 -0.59 -48.70 -10.69
C ALA A 975 0.39 -49.17 -9.61
N ALA A 976 0.41 -48.50 -8.44
CA ALA A 976 1.33 -48.85 -7.36
C ALA A 976 0.89 -50.15 -6.69
N THR A 977 1.86 -51.03 -6.43
CA THR A 977 1.63 -52.30 -5.72
C THR A 977 1.41 -52.09 -4.23
N TYR A 978 1.91 -50.99 -3.67
CA TYR A 978 1.85 -50.68 -2.24
C TYR A 978 1.59 -49.20 -2.05
N ILE A 979 0.59 -48.85 -1.22
CA ILE A 979 0.31 -47.45 -0.87
C ILE A 979 0.06 -47.26 0.63
N SER A 980 0.56 -46.16 1.21
CA SER A 980 0.44 -45.94 2.65
C SER A 980 0.60 -44.50 3.14
N GLY A 981 0.14 -44.22 4.36
CA GLY A 981 0.37 -42.95 5.05
C GLY A 981 -0.43 -41.80 4.42
N GLY A 982 -1.76 -41.82 4.56
CA GLY A 982 -2.63 -40.79 4.01
C GLY A 982 -2.25 -39.39 4.50
N GLY A 983 -2.06 -39.26 5.82
CA GLY A 983 -1.57 -38.04 6.45
C GLY A 983 -0.05 -37.98 6.48
N VAL A 984 0.56 -38.80 7.32
CA VAL A 984 2.00 -38.79 7.60
C VAL A 984 2.62 -40.18 7.43
N TYR A 985 3.77 -40.25 6.78
CA TYR A 985 4.62 -41.44 6.69
C TYR A 985 5.99 -41.15 7.34
N ILE A 986 6.48 -42.00 8.24
CA ILE A 986 7.79 -41.85 8.89
C ILE A 986 8.64 -43.12 8.76
N LYS A 987 9.90 -42.98 8.34
CA LYS A 987 10.91 -44.04 8.23
C LYS A 987 12.26 -43.59 8.78
N GLU A 988 12.96 -44.45 9.53
CA GLU A 988 14.34 -44.20 10.02
C GLU A 988 14.55 -42.85 10.74
N GLY A 989 13.49 -42.25 11.26
CA GLY A 989 13.45 -40.91 11.85
C GLY A 989 12.52 -40.85 13.05
N SER A 990 12.33 -39.65 13.59
CA SER A 990 11.46 -39.43 14.74
C SER A 990 10.40 -38.36 14.47
N LEU A 991 9.22 -38.54 15.06
CA LEU A 991 8.14 -37.55 15.07
C LEU A 991 7.60 -37.41 16.49
N THR A 992 7.64 -36.19 17.03
CA THR A 992 6.97 -35.84 18.29
C THR A 992 5.70 -35.03 18.00
N ILE A 993 4.55 -35.53 18.43
CA ILE A 993 3.24 -34.87 18.34
C ILE A 993 2.87 -34.35 19.73
N SER A 994 2.61 -33.05 19.84
CA SER A 994 2.30 -32.39 21.11
C SER A 994 1.28 -31.26 20.92
N GLY A 995 0.93 -30.57 22.02
CA GLY A 995 0.06 -29.39 21.97
C GLY A 995 -1.30 -29.67 21.33
N THR A 996 -1.64 -28.88 20.31
CA THR A 996 -2.93 -28.91 19.59
C THR A 996 -2.82 -29.46 18.17
N ALA A 997 -1.70 -30.12 17.84
CA ALA A 997 -1.49 -30.71 16.52
C ALA A 997 -2.61 -31.71 16.14
N GLU A 998 -3.10 -31.62 14.90
CA GLU A 998 -4.18 -32.45 14.39
C GLU A 998 -3.76 -33.20 13.12
N ILE A 999 -3.92 -34.52 13.09
CA ILE A 999 -3.83 -35.34 11.87
C ILE A 999 -5.23 -35.86 11.58
N SER A 1000 -5.95 -35.27 10.62
CA SER A 1000 -7.37 -35.60 10.45
C SER A 1000 -7.89 -35.76 9.03
N ASN A 1001 -8.92 -36.58 8.86
CA ASN A 1001 -9.61 -36.75 7.57
C ASN A 1001 -8.69 -37.17 6.41
N ASN A 1002 -7.52 -37.74 6.71
CA ASN A 1002 -6.61 -38.21 5.67
C ASN A 1002 -7.04 -39.59 5.18
N MET A 1003 -6.72 -39.89 3.92
CA MET A 1003 -7.24 -41.06 3.24
C MET A 1003 -6.16 -41.81 2.48
N VAL A 1004 -6.17 -43.13 2.57
CA VAL A 1004 -5.48 -44.00 1.61
C VAL A 1004 -6.55 -44.79 0.87
N SER A 1005 -6.54 -44.72 -0.46
CA SER A 1005 -7.50 -45.41 -1.33
C SER A 1005 -6.79 -45.95 -2.56
N ALA A 1006 -7.02 -47.21 -2.92
CA ALA A 1006 -6.46 -47.84 -4.11
C ALA A 1006 -7.52 -48.13 -5.18
N GLY A 1007 -7.08 -48.28 -6.43
CA GLY A 1007 -7.82 -48.99 -7.47
C GLY A 1007 -7.70 -50.53 -7.33
N SER A 1008 -8.22 -51.28 -8.29
CA SER A 1008 -8.30 -52.76 -8.22
C SER A 1008 -6.95 -53.50 -8.32
N GLY A 1009 -5.84 -52.81 -8.63
CA GLY A 1009 -4.52 -53.40 -8.90
C GLY A 1009 -3.50 -53.39 -7.75
N THR A 1010 -3.81 -52.75 -6.62
CA THR A 1010 -2.87 -52.59 -5.48
C THR A 1010 -2.95 -53.76 -4.50
N LEU A 1011 -1.82 -54.16 -3.91
CA LEU A 1011 -1.70 -55.36 -3.05
C LEU A 1011 -1.90 -55.05 -1.55
N ASP A 1012 -1.59 -53.84 -1.09
CA ASP A 1012 -1.74 -53.44 0.31
C ASP A 1012 -2.03 -51.94 0.45
N VAL A 1013 -2.97 -51.60 1.33
CA VAL A 1013 -3.45 -50.22 1.60
C VAL A 1013 -3.42 -49.99 3.11
N CYS A 1014 -2.54 -49.10 3.59
CA CYS A 1014 -2.23 -49.02 5.03
C CYS A 1014 -2.10 -47.59 5.58
N GLY A 1015 -2.50 -47.37 6.84
CA GLY A 1015 -2.16 -46.15 7.60
C GLY A 1015 -2.86 -44.89 7.10
N GLY A 1016 -4.14 -44.71 7.43
CA GLY A 1016 -4.93 -43.56 6.99
C GLY A 1016 -4.37 -42.24 7.52
N GLY A 1017 -4.16 -42.16 8.83
CA GLY A 1017 -3.55 -41.00 9.49
C GLY A 1017 -2.03 -41.04 9.46
N LEU A 1018 -1.45 -42.07 10.08
CA LEU A 1018 -0.02 -42.21 10.31
C LEU A 1018 0.49 -43.61 9.93
N PHE A 1019 1.61 -43.66 9.22
CA PHE A 1019 2.32 -44.89 8.90
C PHE A 1019 3.75 -44.84 9.43
N ILE A 1020 4.10 -45.77 10.33
CA ILE A 1020 5.40 -45.85 11.01
C ILE A 1020 6.14 -47.07 10.47
N TYR A 1021 7.23 -46.83 9.77
CA TYR A 1021 8.01 -47.85 9.08
C TYR A 1021 9.44 -47.92 9.62
N GLU A 1022 10.03 -49.12 9.60
CA GLU A 1022 11.47 -49.41 9.75
C GLU A 1022 12.27 -48.38 10.56
N ASN A 1023 12.40 -48.63 11.87
CA ASN A 1023 13.08 -47.76 12.84
C ASN A 1023 12.50 -46.34 12.98
N GLY A 1024 11.33 -46.05 12.38
CA GLY A 1024 10.56 -44.85 12.68
C GLY A 1024 10.06 -44.85 14.13
N ILE A 1025 10.24 -43.74 14.82
CA ILE A 1025 9.87 -43.58 16.23
C ILE A 1025 8.88 -42.41 16.35
N VAL A 1026 7.70 -42.67 16.92
CA VAL A 1026 6.71 -41.63 17.17
C VAL A 1026 6.43 -41.51 18.66
N THR A 1027 6.43 -40.28 19.15
CA THR A 1027 6.00 -39.95 20.52
C THR A 1027 4.82 -39.00 20.43
N MET A 1028 3.69 -39.37 21.02
CA MET A 1028 2.48 -38.55 21.08
C MET A 1028 2.18 -38.19 22.54
N GLU A 1029 2.41 -36.92 22.87
CA GLU A 1029 2.22 -36.33 24.21
C GLU A 1029 0.94 -35.49 24.28
N GLY A 1030 0.41 -35.07 23.13
CA GLY A 1030 -0.79 -34.25 22.96
C GLY A 1030 -1.37 -34.38 21.55
N GLY A 1031 -2.27 -33.48 21.17
CA GLY A 1031 -2.88 -33.47 19.84
C GLY A 1031 -3.93 -34.57 19.58
N SER A 1032 -4.36 -34.68 18.32
CA SER A 1032 -5.34 -35.65 17.86
C SER A 1032 -4.96 -36.33 16.54
N ILE A 1033 -5.32 -37.60 16.40
CA ILE A 1033 -5.39 -38.34 15.13
C ILE A 1033 -6.85 -38.70 14.92
N ASP A 1034 -7.56 -37.95 14.10
CA ASP A 1034 -9.04 -37.97 14.02
C ASP A 1034 -9.58 -38.30 12.63
N ALA A 1035 -10.60 -39.16 12.54
CA ALA A 1035 -11.39 -39.37 11.33
C ALA A 1035 -10.57 -39.76 10.08
N ASN A 1036 -9.39 -40.37 10.25
CA ASN A 1036 -8.59 -40.83 9.12
C ASN A 1036 -9.10 -42.18 8.61
N VAL A 1037 -8.97 -42.40 7.31
CA VAL A 1037 -9.61 -43.52 6.61
C VAL A 1037 -8.61 -44.30 5.77
N VAL A 1038 -8.67 -45.62 5.89
CA VAL A 1038 -8.15 -46.54 4.87
C VAL A 1038 -9.34 -47.17 4.18
N SER A 1039 -9.41 -47.03 2.85
CA SER A 1039 -10.48 -47.61 2.04
C SER A 1039 -9.88 -48.49 0.95
N ALA A 1040 -10.11 -49.81 1.05
CA ALA A 1040 -9.58 -50.77 0.09
C ALA A 1040 -10.73 -51.52 -0.62
N PRO A 1041 -10.82 -51.45 -1.96
CA PRO A 1041 -11.87 -52.15 -2.72
C PRO A 1041 -11.50 -53.58 -3.12
N SER A 1042 -10.23 -53.98 -3.03
CA SER A 1042 -9.75 -55.29 -3.51
C SER A 1042 -8.78 -56.00 -2.57
N VAL A 1043 -8.34 -55.34 -1.50
CA VAL A 1043 -7.36 -55.88 -0.53
C VAL A 1043 -7.74 -55.49 0.90
N ALA A 1044 -7.02 -56.01 1.89
CA ALA A 1044 -7.28 -55.71 3.30
C ALA A 1044 -6.99 -54.24 3.63
N ALA A 1045 -7.92 -53.59 4.34
CA ALA A 1045 -7.77 -52.23 4.85
C ALA A 1045 -7.18 -52.27 6.26
N LYS A 1046 -5.98 -51.70 6.45
CA LYS A 1046 -5.23 -51.85 7.71
C LYS A 1046 -4.83 -50.49 8.32
N GLY A 1047 -5.16 -50.28 9.59
CA GLY A 1047 -4.69 -49.11 10.36
C GLY A 1047 -5.35 -47.81 9.91
N GLY A 1048 -6.63 -47.61 10.26
CA GLY A 1048 -7.35 -46.37 9.92
C GLY A 1048 -6.65 -45.13 10.48
N GLY A 1049 -6.32 -45.16 11.77
CA GLY A 1049 -5.56 -44.11 12.44
C GLY A 1049 -4.06 -44.29 12.22
N VAL A 1050 -3.50 -45.36 12.79
CA VAL A 1050 -2.05 -45.63 12.82
C VAL A 1050 -1.75 -47.04 12.33
N TYR A 1051 -0.72 -47.17 11.49
CA TYR A 1051 -0.13 -48.45 11.11
C TYR A 1051 1.34 -48.49 11.51
N ILE A 1052 1.76 -49.52 12.25
CA ILE A 1052 3.15 -49.75 12.67
C ILE A 1052 3.69 -50.99 11.98
N TYR A 1053 4.79 -50.84 11.24
CA TYR A 1053 5.43 -51.91 10.49
C TYR A 1053 6.88 -52.12 10.89
N SER A 1054 7.36 -53.37 10.72
CA SER A 1054 8.76 -53.75 10.99
C SER A 1054 9.18 -53.29 12.38
N THR A 1055 10.37 -52.71 12.56
CA THR A 1055 10.89 -52.21 13.85
C THR A 1055 10.33 -50.84 14.27
N GLY A 1056 9.28 -50.34 13.60
CA GLY A 1056 8.64 -49.08 13.95
C GLY A 1056 8.05 -49.06 15.36
N LYS A 1057 8.03 -47.89 15.99
CA LYS A 1057 7.61 -47.73 17.39
C LYS A 1057 6.72 -46.50 17.59
N MET A 1058 5.73 -46.64 18.46
CA MET A 1058 4.96 -45.51 18.97
C MET A 1058 4.85 -45.53 20.49
N THR A 1059 5.06 -44.37 21.11
CA THR A 1059 4.74 -44.09 22.51
C THR A 1059 3.56 -43.11 22.57
N LEU A 1060 2.47 -43.49 23.23
CA LEU A 1060 1.29 -42.67 23.49
C LEU A 1060 1.21 -42.34 24.98
N SER A 1061 1.61 -41.12 25.35
CA SER A 1061 1.58 -40.63 26.73
C SER A 1061 0.44 -39.64 26.98
N GLY A 1062 -0.07 -39.00 25.93
CA GLY A 1062 -1.22 -38.09 25.96
C GLY A 1062 -1.88 -37.95 24.58
N GLY A 1063 -2.86 -37.06 24.45
CA GLY A 1063 -3.61 -36.86 23.21
C GLY A 1063 -4.69 -37.91 22.93
N THR A 1064 -5.29 -37.84 21.73
CA THR A 1064 -6.44 -38.66 21.34
C THR A 1064 -6.31 -39.28 19.95
N ILE A 1065 -6.71 -40.54 19.81
CA ILE A 1065 -6.81 -41.25 18.53
C ILE A 1065 -8.27 -41.64 18.38
N ILE A 1066 -8.99 -40.93 17.52
CA ILE A 1066 -10.46 -40.91 17.54
C ILE A 1066 -11.10 -41.01 16.15
N SER A 1067 -12.26 -41.66 16.06
CA SER A 1067 -13.08 -41.76 14.84
C SER A 1067 -12.39 -42.34 13.59
N ASN A 1068 -11.20 -42.93 13.71
CA ASN A 1068 -10.48 -43.44 12.57
C ASN A 1068 -11.09 -44.75 12.07
N THR A 1069 -11.06 -44.96 10.75
CA THR A 1069 -11.78 -46.06 10.11
C THR A 1069 -10.88 -46.87 9.18
N ALA A 1070 -10.78 -48.17 9.42
CA ALA A 1070 -10.36 -49.13 8.41
C ALA A 1070 -11.61 -49.69 7.74
N SER A 1071 -11.74 -49.49 6.42
CA SER A 1071 -12.93 -49.89 5.64
C SER A 1071 -12.54 -50.79 4.47
N ASP A 1072 -12.92 -52.06 4.56
CA ASP A 1072 -12.82 -53.01 3.46
C ASP A 1072 -14.16 -53.09 2.72
N THR A 1073 -14.14 -52.74 1.44
CA THR A 1073 -15.31 -52.75 0.55
C THR A 1073 -15.23 -53.87 -0.49
N SER A 1074 -14.24 -54.76 -0.38
CA SER A 1074 -14.07 -55.86 -1.32
C SER A 1074 -15.24 -56.83 -1.28
N SER A 1075 -15.55 -57.38 -2.46
CA SER A 1075 -16.52 -58.46 -2.64
C SER A 1075 -15.90 -59.85 -2.46
N SER A 1076 -14.62 -59.91 -2.09
CA SER A 1076 -13.93 -61.17 -1.80
C SER A 1076 -14.52 -61.79 -0.53
N SER A 1077 -14.48 -63.12 -0.45
CA SER A 1077 -14.79 -63.90 0.77
C SER A 1077 -13.53 -64.56 1.34
N ASP A 1078 -12.35 -64.05 0.98
CA ASP A 1078 -11.07 -64.57 1.47
C ASP A 1078 -10.93 -64.24 2.97
N PRO A 1079 -10.78 -65.24 3.85
CA PRO A 1079 -10.64 -65.02 5.28
C PRO A 1079 -9.37 -64.23 5.67
N LEU A 1080 -8.40 -64.07 4.76
CA LEU A 1080 -7.21 -63.23 4.92
C LEU A 1080 -7.46 -61.76 4.55
N LEU A 1081 -8.58 -61.47 3.86
CA LEU A 1081 -9.03 -60.12 3.54
C LEU A 1081 -9.99 -59.61 4.62
N GLY A 1082 -10.03 -58.29 4.82
CA GLY A 1082 -10.84 -57.67 5.88
C GLY A 1082 -10.36 -56.28 6.30
N ALA A 1083 -11.12 -55.70 7.23
CA ALA A 1083 -10.76 -54.43 7.87
C ALA A 1083 -10.11 -54.70 9.23
N MET A 1084 -8.89 -54.20 9.43
CA MET A 1084 -8.09 -54.50 10.62
C MET A 1084 -7.54 -53.22 11.26
N GLY A 1085 -7.76 -53.05 12.56
CA GLY A 1085 -7.14 -51.94 13.31
C GLY A 1085 -7.71 -50.58 12.94
N GLY A 1086 -8.94 -50.27 13.39
CA GLY A 1086 -9.54 -48.95 13.14
C GLY A 1086 -8.69 -47.82 13.71
N GLY A 1087 -8.27 -47.95 14.97
CA GLY A 1087 -7.31 -47.04 15.61
C GLY A 1087 -5.86 -47.40 15.26
N PHE A 1088 -5.44 -48.62 15.58
CA PHE A 1088 -4.08 -49.13 15.37
C PHE A 1088 -4.06 -50.48 14.67
N TYR A 1089 -3.13 -50.63 13.73
CA TYR A 1089 -2.64 -51.91 13.26
C TYR A 1089 -1.14 -52.03 13.53
N ILE A 1090 -0.72 -53.08 14.23
CA ILE A 1090 0.68 -53.31 14.60
C ILE A 1090 1.15 -54.63 14.00
N PHE A 1091 2.11 -54.55 13.09
CA PHE A 1091 2.70 -55.73 12.46
C PHE A 1091 3.90 -56.24 13.25
N THR A 1092 4.03 -57.58 13.37
CA THR A 1092 5.12 -58.35 14.02
C THR A 1092 6.11 -57.60 14.91
N SER A 1093 7.20 -57.06 14.37
CA SER A 1093 8.28 -56.44 15.15
C SER A 1093 7.95 -55.04 15.68
N GLY A 1094 6.75 -54.53 15.37
CA GLY A 1094 6.28 -53.22 15.73
C GLY A 1094 5.91 -53.14 17.21
N GLU A 1095 6.07 -51.95 17.77
CA GLU A 1095 5.87 -51.72 19.20
C GLU A 1095 4.95 -50.53 19.47
N LEU A 1096 3.93 -50.76 20.28
CA LEU A 1096 3.12 -49.71 20.89
C LEU A 1096 3.32 -49.72 22.41
N THR A 1097 3.67 -48.57 22.97
CA THR A 1097 3.65 -48.31 24.41
C THR A 1097 2.64 -47.20 24.70
N MET A 1098 1.63 -47.49 25.53
CA MET A 1098 0.62 -46.52 25.94
C MET A 1098 0.69 -46.33 27.46
N THR A 1099 1.10 -45.14 27.88
CA THR A 1099 1.18 -44.74 29.30
C THR A 1099 0.04 -43.78 29.69
N GLY A 1100 -0.64 -43.18 28.71
CA GLY A 1100 -1.75 -42.25 28.87
C GLY A 1100 -2.52 -42.04 27.55
N GLY A 1101 -3.29 -40.96 27.44
CA GLY A 1101 -4.09 -40.63 26.25
C GLY A 1101 -5.34 -41.51 26.07
N SER A 1102 -6.03 -41.35 24.93
CA SER A 1102 -7.27 -42.09 24.62
C SER A 1102 -7.32 -42.62 23.19
N ILE A 1103 -7.77 -43.87 23.02
CA ILE A 1103 -8.15 -44.48 21.74
C ILE A 1103 -9.67 -44.68 21.76
N ASN A 1104 -10.39 -43.82 21.04
CA ASN A 1104 -11.83 -43.67 21.19
C ASN A 1104 -12.58 -43.80 19.87
N SER A 1105 -13.71 -44.51 19.84
CA SER A 1105 -14.66 -44.44 18.71
C SER A 1105 -14.08 -44.78 17.33
N ASN A 1106 -12.97 -45.51 17.28
CA ASN A 1106 -12.38 -45.99 16.03
C ASN A 1106 -13.13 -47.22 15.54
N SER A 1107 -13.11 -47.47 14.23
CA SER A 1107 -13.91 -48.50 13.59
C SER A 1107 -13.11 -49.35 12.61
N ALA A 1108 -13.26 -50.67 12.71
CA ALA A 1108 -12.93 -51.59 11.62
C ALA A 1108 -14.26 -52.06 11.00
N SER A 1109 -14.48 -51.79 9.72
CA SER A 1109 -15.76 -52.00 9.05
C SER A 1109 -15.59 -52.75 7.73
N THR A 1110 -16.47 -53.73 7.48
CA THR A 1110 -16.48 -54.50 6.23
C THR A 1110 -17.90 -54.94 5.86
N THR A 1111 -18.14 -55.15 4.57
CA THR A 1111 -19.44 -55.61 4.04
C THR A 1111 -19.48 -57.12 3.78
N ASN A 1112 -18.37 -57.76 3.43
CA ASN A 1112 -18.35 -59.17 3.02
C ASN A 1112 -17.27 -60.03 3.72
N ASN A 1113 -16.38 -59.43 4.50
CA ASN A 1113 -15.24 -60.11 5.14
C ASN A 1113 -15.28 -60.01 6.68
N ASN A 1114 -14.17 -60.38 7.34
CA ASN A 1114 -13.98 -60.19 8.77
C ASN A 1114 -13.56 -58.75 9.08
N CYS A 1115 -14.12 -58.16 10.14
CA CYS A 1115 -13.51 -57.01 10.81
C CYS A 1115 -12.75 -57.52 12.03
N ILE A 1116 -11.60 -56.91 12.35
CA ILE A 1116 -10.81 -57.31 13.53
C ILE A 1116 -10.14 -56.09 14.16
N GLY A 1117 -10.25 -55.92 15.48
CA GLY A 1117 -9.52 -54.86 16.20
C GLY A 1117 -10.05 -53.46 15.90
N GLY A 1118 -11.22 -53.09 16.43
CA GLY A 1118 -11.78 -51.75 16.21
C GLY A 1118 -10.87 -50.64 16.74
N GLY A 1119 -10.35 -50.83 17.96
CA GLY A 1119 -9.33 -49.98 18.57
C GLY A 1119 -7.92 -50.38 18.15
N ILE A 1120 -7.45 -51.56 18.58
CA ILE A 1120 -6.10 -52.07 18.32
C ILE A 1120 -6.18 -53.47 17.73
N TYR A 1121 -5.46 -53.69 16.64
CA TYR A 1121 -5.08 -54.99 16.10
C TYR A 1121 -3.56 -55.16 16.19
N SER A 1122 -3.06 -56.27 16.75
CA SER A 1122 -1.62 -56.49 16.89
C SER A 1122 -1.14 -57.92 16.63
N PHE A 1123 -0.12 -58.02 15.78
CA PHE A 1123 0.84 -59.14 15.70
C PHE A 1123 2.12 -58.90 16.51
N GLY A 1124 2.31 -57.68 17.02
CA GLY A 1124 3.55 -57.26 17.66
C GLY A 1124 3.44 -56.97 19.14
N LYS A 1125 4.33 -56.10 19.64
CA LYS A 1125 4.43 -55.78 21.07
C LYS A 1125 3.46 -54.66 21.42
N VAL A 1126 2.63 -54.89 22.44
CA VAL A 1126 1.73 -53.88 22.99
C VAL A 1126 1.91 -53.82 24.50
N THR A 1127 2.27 -52.65 25.02
CA THR A 1127 2.44 -52.37 26.45
C THR A 1127 1.47 -51.27 26.86
N LEU A 1128 0.47 -51.61 27.67
CA LEU A 1128 -0.53 -50.68 28.18
C LEU A 1128 -0.34 -50.52 29.69
N THR A 1129 0.22 -49.39 30.11
CA THR A 1129 0.42 -49.06 31.53
C THR A 1129 -0.51 -47.97 32.05
N GLY A 1130 -1.23 -47.28 31.16
CA GLY A 1130 -2.26 -46.28 31.49
C GLY A 1130 -3.07 -45.84 30.27
N GLY A 1131 -3.99 -44.88 30.45
CA GLY A 1131 -4.85 -44.34 29.38
C GLY A 1131 -6.17 -45.09 29.16
N GLU A 1132 -6.94 -44.67 28.16
CA GLU A 1132 -8.31 -45.15 27.91
C GLU A 1132 -8.51 -45.74 26.50
N LEU A 1133 -9.16 -46.90 26.40
CA LEU A 1133 -9.67 -47.46 25.14
C LEU A 1133 -11.20 -47.61 25.23
N LYS A 1134 -11.94 -46.75 24.51
CA LYS A 1134 -13.40 -46.69 24.64
C LYS A 1134 -14.17 -46.59 23.34
N SER A 1135 -15.38 -47.14 23.32
CA SER A 1135 -16.35 -46.97 22.22
C SER A 1135 -15.86 -47.42 20.83
N ASN A 1136 -14.77 -48.18 20.75
CA ASN A 1136 -14.24 -48.66 19.47
C ASN A 1136 -15.10 -49.83 18.95
N LYS A 1137 -15.23 -49.93 17.63
CA LYS A 1137 -16.21 -50.80 16.99
C LYS A 1137 -15.58 -51.71 15.94
N CYS A 1138 -16.06 -52.94 15.91
CA CYS A 1138 -15.87 -53.86 14.81
C CYS A 1138 -17.24 -54.13 14.18
N LEU A 1139 -17.45 -53.66 12.95
CA LEU A 1139 -18.71 -53.74 12.21
C LEU A 1139 -18.55 -54.70 11.03
N GLY A 1140 -18.90 -55.98 11.22
CA GLY A 1140 -18.95 -57.00 10.17
C GLY A 1140 -20.39 -57.29 9.71
N SER A 1141 -20.55 -57.93 8.56
CA SER A 1141 -21.87 -58.36 8.06
C SER A 1141 -22.45 -59.53 8.84
N SER A 1142 -23.78 -59.64 8.82
CA SER A 1142 -24.54 -60.64 9.58
C SER A 1142 -24.12 -62.07 9.19
N GLY A 1143 -23.44 -62.77 10.11
CA GLY A 1143 -23.00 -64.16 9.93
C GLY A 1143 -21.47 -64.36 9.90
N LEU A 1144 -20.67 -63.29 9.85
CA LEU A 1144 -19.20 -63.35 9.84
C LEU A 1144 -18.57 -62.60 11.02
N SER A 1145 -17.38 -63.06 11.43
CA SER A 1145 -16.81 -62.97 12.78
C SER A 1145 -16.09 -61.65 13.09
N GLY A 1146 -16.85 -60.61 13.45
CA GLY A 1146 -16.25 -59.40 14.03
C GLY A 1146 -15.63 -59.66 15.41
N MET A 1147 -14.31 -59.51 15.54
CA MET A 1147 -13.56 -59.84 16.77
C MET A 1147 -12.79 -58.64 17.33
N GLY A 1148 -12.80 -58.46 18.65
CA GLY A 1148 -11.92 -57.49 19.33
C GLY A 1148 -12.31 -56.04 19.07
N GLY A 1149 -13.45 -55.57 19.58
CA GLY A 1149 -13.89 -54.18 19.37
C GLY A 1149 -12.88 -53.17 19.92
N GLY A 1150 -12.36 -53.43 21.13
CA GLY A 1150 -11.27 -52.69 21.74
C GLY A 1150 -9.90 -53.20 21.29
N ILE A 1151 -9.51 -54.41 21.70
CA ILE A 1151 -8.19 -54.99 21.42
C ILE A 1151 -8.32 -56.39 20.82
N PHE A 1152 -7.54 -56.66 19.77
CA PHE A 1152 -7.25 -57.99 19.25
C PHE A 1152 -5.73 -58.24 19.19
N VAL A 1153 -5.25 -59.34 19.78
CA VAL A 1153 -3.84 -59.75 19.72
C VAL A 1153 -3.74 -61.21 19.28
N THR A 1154 -2.87 -61.50 18.32
CA THR A 1154 -2.58 -62.87 17.86
C THR A 1154 -1.10 -63.01 17.46
N PRO A 1155 -0.46 -64.17 17.69
CA PRO A 1155 0.83 -64.44 17.08
C PRO A 1155 0.66 -64.66 15.57
N LEU A 1156 1.66 -64.23 14.78
CA LEU A 1156 1.67 -64.47 13.32
C LEU A 1156 1.96 -65.95 13.00
N SER A 1157 2.78 -66.60 13.82
CA SER A 1157 3.11 -68.03 13.73
C SER A 1157 3.50 -68.57 15.12
N PRO A 1158 3.58 -69.91 15.32
CA PRO A 1158 4.01 -70.49 16.61
C PRO A 1158 5.41 -70.05 17.06
N THR A 1159 6.25 -69.56 16.13
CA THR A 1159 7.62 -69.11 16.40
C THR A 1159 7.75 -67.59 16.56
N VAL A 1160 6.72 -66.81 16.22
CA VAL A 1160 6.69 -65.35 16.35
C VAL A 1160 5.77 -64.98 17.50
N ILE A 1161 6.35 -64.76 18.68
CA ILE A 1161 5.61 -64.46 19.92
C ILE A 1161 5.25 -62.97 19.96
N CYS A 1162 3.96 -62.66 19.85
CA CYS A 1162 3.44 -61.36 20.26
C CYS A 1162 3.55 -61.21 21.79
N SER A 1163 3.95 -60.04 22.30
CA SER A 1163 3.98 -59.77 23.75
C SER A 1163 2.97 -58.70 24.12
N PHE A 1164 2.13 -59.01 25.11
CA PHE A 1164 1.09 -58.12 25.60
C PHE A 1164 1.26 -57.91 27.10
N THR A 1165 1.46 -56.66 27.51
CA THR A 1165 1.56 -56.26 28.92
C THR A 1165 0.43 -55.30 29.23
N LEU A 1166 -0.32 -55.60 30.28
CA LEU A 1166 -1.43 -54.77 30.75
C LEU A 1166 -1.31 -54.52 32.25
N ASN A 1167 -1.33 -53.24 32.65
CA ASN A 1167 -1.45 -52.82 34.04
C ASN A 1167 -2.91 -52.46 34.36
N THR A 1168 -3.31 -52.60 35.63
CA THR A 1168 -4.63 -52.22 36.18
C THR A 1168 -5.02 -50.75 35.97
N ALA A 1169 -4.08 -49.86 35.68
CA ALA A 1169 -4.37 -48.44 35.45
C ALA A 1169 -4.95 -48.11 34.06
N ALA A 1170 -4.95 -49.04 33.10
CA ALA A 1170 -5.54 -48.83 31.77
C ALA A 1170 -7.04 -49.16 31.75
N ILE A 1171 -7.88 -48.25 31.25
CA ILE A 1171 -9.35 -48.38 31.25
C ILE A 1171 -9.82 -48.83 29.86
N ILE A 1172 -10.53 -49.97 29.78
CA ILE A 1172 -11.04 -50.51 28.50
C ILE A 1172 -12.55 -50.79 28.63
N THR A 1173 -13.38 -49.95 28.03
CA THR A 1173 -14.84 -49.98 28.26
C THR A 1173 -15.66 -49.55 27.04
N GLY A 1174 -16.93 -49.98 26.97
CA GLY A 1174 -17.88 -49.49 25.96
C GLY A 1174 -17.57 -49.86 24.51
N ASN A 1175 -16.60 -50.73 24.25
CA ASN A 1175 -16.26 -51.18 22.90
C ASN A 1175 -17.27 -52.24 22.41
N SER A 1176 -17.42 -52.41 21.09
CA SER A 1176 -18.41 -53.33 20.50
C SER A 1176 -17.84 -54.20 19.39
N ALA A 1177 -18.04 -55.51 19.49
CA ALA A 1177 -17.80 -56.50 18.45
C ALA A 1177 -18.71 -57.72 18.70
N LEU A 1178 -18.85 -58.60 17.71
CA LEU A 1178 -19.60 -59.85 17.86
C LEU A 1178 -18.93 -60.79 18.88
N TYR A 1179 -17.59 -60.83 18.88
CA TYR A 1179 -16.79 -61.62 19.81
C TYR A 1179 -15.70 -60.76 20.48
N GLY A 1180 -15.57 -60.88 21.80
CA GLY A 1180 -14.57 -60.13 22.58
C GLY A 1180 -14.67 -58.61 22.39
N PRO A 1181 -15.80 -57.97 22.76
CA PRO A 1181 -16.04 -56.56 22.50
C PRO A 1181 -14.94 -55.65 23.06
N ASN A 1182 -14.43 -55.93 24.27
CA ASN A 1182 -13.31 -55.19 24.85
C ASN A 1182 -11.95 -55.80 24.49
N ARG A 1183 -11.79 -57.12 24.62
CA ARG A 1183 -10.52 -57.82 24.41
C ARG A 1183 -10.72 -59.18 23.78
N TYR A 1184 -9.80 -59.55 22.89
CA TYR A 1184 -9.68 -60.87 22.31
C TYR A 1184 -8.19 -61.21 22.15
N ILE A 1185 -7.71 -62.22 22.88
CA ILE A 1185 -6.31 -62.65 22.85
C ILE A 1185 -6.24 -64.10 22.35
N ASN A 1186 -5.69 -64.28 21.15
CA ASN A 1186 -5.45 -65.61 20.58
C ASN A 1186 -4.06 -66.10 21.02
N THR A 1187 -4.00 -67.13 21.86
CA THR A 1187 -2.74 -67.70 22.37
C THR A 1187 -2.13 -68.78 21.47
N GLY A 1188 -2.65 -68.97 20.24
CA GLY A 1188 -1.99 -69.75 19.20
C GLY A 1188 -2.35 -71.24 19.15
N THR A 1189 -3.61 -71.56 18.83
CA THR A 1189 -3.98 -72.89 18.29
C THR A 1189 -4.63 -72.73 16.91
N TYR A 1190 -3.93 -73.14 15.84
CA TYR A 1190 -4.48 -73.16 14.48
C TYR A 1190 -5.16 -74.50 14.17
N TYR A 1191 -6.42 -74.44 13.76
CA TYR A 1191 -7.20 -75.57 13.22
C TYR A 1191 -6.98 -75.70 11.71
N ASN A 1192 -6.73 -76.92 11.21
CA ASN A 1192 -6.83 -77.27 9.80
C ASN A 1192 -8.12 -78.09 9.58
N SER A 1193 -9.02 -77.52 8.77
CA SER A 1193 -10.19 -78.07 8.04
C SER A 1193 -11.10 -79.17 8.64
N SER A 1194 -12.40 -78.91 8.50
CA SER A 1194 -13.56 -79.83 8.54
C SER A 1194 -13.95 -80.47 9.88
N THR A 1195 -14.54 -79.68 10.78
CA THR A 1195 -15.79 -79.97 11.53
C THR A 1195 -15.92 -79.01 12.73
N SER A 1196 -17.14 -78.53 12.95
CA SER A 1196 -17.56 -77.63 14.03
C SER A 1196 -17.25 -78.19 15.43
N THR A 1197 -16.62 -77.40 16.32
CA THR A 1197 -17.17 -76.92 17.62
C THR A 1197 -16.10 -76.24 18.50
N LEU A 1198 -16.49 -75.08 19.05
CA LEU A 1198 -16.03 -74.31 20.23
C LEU A 1198 -14.54 -73.94 20.44
N LEU A 1199 -14.32 -72.62 20.49
CA LEU A 1199 -13.16 -71.91 21.02
C LEU A 1199 -13.20 -71.87 22.56
N SER A 1200 -12.10 -72.23 23.23
CA SER A 1200 -11.80 -71.77 24.59
C SER A 1200 -10.60 -70.84 24.54
N ALA A 1201 -10.84 -69.57 24.20
CA ALA A 1201 -9.95 -68.46 24.49
C ALA A 1201 -10.37 -67.83 25.83
N LEU A 1202 -9.47 -67.13 26.53
CA LEU A 1202 -9.88 -66.29 27.67
C LEU A 1202 -10.84 -65.21 27.15
N VAL A 1203 -12.13 -65.40 27.44
CA VAL A 1203 -13.22 -64.45 27.22
C VAL A 1203 -13.48 -63.78 28.56
N ASP A 1204 -13.28 -62.47 28.64
CA ASP A 1204 -13.80 -61.61 29.72
C ASP A 1204 -14.37 -60.33 29.10
#